data_AF-A0A5N5GN14-F1
#
_entry.id   AF-A0A5N5GN14-F1
#
_cell.length_a   1.000
_cell.length_b   1.000
_cell.length_c   1.000
_cell.angle_alpha   90.00
_cell.angle_beta   90.00
_cell.angle_gamma   90.00
#
_symmetry.space_group_name_H-M   'P 1'
#
loop_
_entity.id
_entity.type
_entity.pdbx_description
1 polymer ?
#
loop_
_entity_poly.entity_id
_entity_poly.type
_entity_poly.pdbx_seq_one_letter_code
_entity_poly.pdbx_strand_id
1 'polypeptide(L)'
;MAFRRKPITWALFFFYLLLVSTQFIAARKTPKIKGPIKTVVVVVMENRSFDHIFGWLKSTRPDIDGLNGNESNPISVSQPGSARVRVSNDAFFIDSDPGHSFQAIREQIFGSNESSENPAPMNGFAQQAESMGEGMARTVMSGFKPEVLPVYTGLANEFAVFDRWFASVPASTQPNRFYVHSATSHGAMSNVRKDLIHGFPQKTIFDSLDENGLDFGIYYQNIPATLFFNSLRKLKHVMKFHSYALTFKRHARLGKLPNYAVIEQRYFDVKELPANDDHPSHDVARGQRFVKEVYETLRASPQWKEMALLITYDEHGGFYDHVPTPVSGVPSPDGIEGPDPYYFRFDRLGVRVPTILVSPWVEKGTVIHEPTGPKPHSQFEHSSIPATVKKLFNLKSNFLTKRDAWAGTFENYFTLRSTPRDDCPETLPEVTTSLRPGGPREDSSLSEFQVELIQLASQLNGDHVLNTYPNIGETMTVREANIYAEDAVKRFLEAGRAALKAGANESAIVTMRASLTSRVNAQDYVYDMNLIGTPKKLERTAAHLKSEFEMKDLGKTRYCLVMRNPLSRVDSRLVGYADIGYLFDPYKFSAYLIFSCFLSGFVYPVVAHWVWSSTGWLSPNSSNLLFSSGAIDFAGSGVVHLVGGVAGLWGSFIEGPRVGRFDAFRNAIPIRGHNATLVVLGTFLLWFGWFGFNPGSFDKILVAYPNTSDQGNWTGVGRTAVTTTLAGSTAGIVTLFGRRLLVGHWDALDVCNGVLGGFVAITSGCAVVEPWAAVVCGFFAAWVLIGLNILALKLQFDDPLEATQLHGGCGAWGLIFTGLFAKEEFVVQAYNSGAVGTVRPYGLFMGGGWGLLGAQVAELLAIVGWVSLTMGPLFYTLHKLNILRISVDDEIAGLDVSSHGGHAYVHTEEDHPRFYADYIRIQDNGS
;
A
#
# COMPACT_ATOMS: atom_id res chain seq x y z
N MET A 1 54.98 -11.40 28.04
CA MET A 1 54.93 -9.92 28.24
C MET A 1 53.46 -9.52 28.36
N ALA A 2 53.10 -8.84 29.44
CA ALA A 2 51.71 -8.63 29.86
C ALA A 2 50.98 -7.59 29.00
N PHE A 3 49.70 -7.84 28.69
CA PHE A 3 48.72 -6.78 28.45
C PHE A 3 47.39 -7.11 29.15
N ARG A 4 47.32 -6.72 30.43
CA ARG A 4 46.07 -6.32 31.08
C ARG A 4 45.64 -4.99 30.46
N ARG A 5 44.51 -4.91 29.77
CA ARG A 5 43.82 -3.63 29.51
C ARG A 5 42.32 -3.74 29.83
N LYS A 6 41.86 -2.72 30.55
CA LYS A 6 40.69 -2.64 31.42
C LYS A 6 39.34 -2.66 30.66
N PRO A 7 38.25 -3.17 31.25
CA PRO A 7 36.91 -3.20 30.65
C PRO A 7 36.18 -1.83 30.61
N ILE A 8 36.83 -0.76 31.06
CA ILE A 8 36.20 0.58 31.21
C ILE A 8 36.16 1.36 29.89
N THR A 9 37.01 1.04 28.91
CA THR A 9 37.04 1.76 27.62
C THR A 9 35.90 1.38 26.68
N TRP A 10 35.35 0.16 26.79
CA TRP A 10 34.21 -0.27 25.97
C TRP A 10 32.88 0.33 26.44
N ALA A 11 32.69 0.47 27.75
CA ALA A 11 31.52 1.15 28.31
C ALA A 11 31.49 2.65 27.97
N LEU A 12 32.66 3.31 27.99
CA LEU A 12 32.79 4.71 27.58
C LEU A 12 32.63 4.90 26.07
N PHE A 13 33.05 3.94 25.23
CA PHE A 13 32.80 3.96 23.79
C PHE A 13 31.33 3.72 23.46
N PHE A 14 30.64 2.83 24.20
CA PHE A 14 29.19 2.63 24.08
C PHE A 14 28.38 3.83 24.58
N PHE A 15 28.81 4.48 25.67
CA PHE A 15 28.21 5.73 26.15
C PHE A 15 28.50 6.90 25.21
N TYR A 16 29.68 6.96 24.59
CA TYR A 16 30.01 7.93 23.56
C TYR A 16 29.20 7.70 22.29
N LEU A 17 28.97 6.46 21.87
CA LEU A 17 28.07 6.12 20.76
C LEU A 17 26.60 6.41 21.11
N LEU A 18 26.17 6.19 22.36
CA LEU A 18 24.84 6.61 22.82
C LEU A 18 24.72 8.14 22.80
N LEU A 19 25.71 8.87 23.33
CA LEU A 19 25.74 10.34 23.35
C LEU A 19 25.84 10.95 21.95
N VAL A 20 26.63 10.36 21.06
CA VAL A 20 26.76 10.80 19.65
C VAL A 20 25.51 10.41 18.84
N SER A 21 24.85 9.28 19.15
CA SER A 21 23.54 8.94 18.55
C SER A 21 22.40 9.85 19.03
N THR A 22 22.52 10.42 20.24
CA THR A 22 21.59 11.46 20.73
C THR A 22 21.93 12.88 20.26
N GLN A 23 23.10 13.11 19.67
CA GLN A 23 23.54 14.42 19.19
C GLN A 23 23.31 14.65 17.68
N PHE A 24 22.89 13.64 16.92
CA PHE A 24 22.46 13.81 15.52
C PHE A 24 20.96 13.92 15.29
N ILE A 25 20.14 13.88 16.36
CA ILE A 25 18.79 14.44 16.31
C ILE A 25 18.89 15.85 16.89
N ALA A 26 19.40 16.79 16.10
CA ALA A 26 19.00 18.16 16.29
C ALA A 26 17.49 18.16 16.07
N ALA A 27 16.71 18.09 17.16
CA ALA A 27 15.29 18.35 17.12
C ALA A 27 15.14 19.74 16.50
N ARG A 28 14.82 19.79 15.19
CA ARG A 28 14.40 21.02 14.54
C ARG A 28 13.26 21.52 15.42
N LYS A 29 13.47 22.62 16.13
CA LYS A 29 12.42 23.28 16.90
C LYS A 29 11.28 23.53 15.92
N THR A 30 10.20 22.75 16.02
CA THR A 30 9.01 22.95 15.19
C THR A 30 8.54 24.39 15.41
N PRO A 31 8.35 25.18 14.34
CA PRO A 31 7.86 26.54 14.47
C PRO A 31 6.60 26.57 15.30
N LYS A 32 6.52 27.49 16.27
CA LYS A 32 5.32 27.62 17.10
C LYS A 32 4.24 28.31 16.27
N ILE A 33 3.29 27.54 15.74
CA ILE A 33 2.11 28.06 15.05
C ILE A 33 1.28 28.89 16.04
N LYS A 34 0.87 30.08 15.62
CA LYS A 34 0.03 30.98 16.42
C LYS A 34 -1.43 30.74 16.06
N GLY A 35 -2.31 30.82 17.05
CA GLY A 35 -3.75 30.59 16.86
C GLY A 35 -4.16 29.14 17.07
N PRO A 36 -5.48 28.86 16.99
CA PRO A 36 -6.03 27.57 17.36
C PRO A 36 -5.83 26.49 16.28
N ILE A 37 -5.72 26.88 15.02
CA ILE A 37 -5.61 25.94 13.89
C ILE A 37 -4.15 25.55 13.66
N LYS A 38 -3.86 24.25 13.72
CA LYS A 38 -2.54 23.67 13.47
C LYS A 38 -2.52 22.73 12.26
N THR A 39 -3.69 22.27 11.84
CA THR A 39 -3.87 21.38 10.68
C THR A 39 -4.97 21.93 9.78
N VAL A 40 -4.63 22.17 8.51
CA VAL A 40 -5.58 22.51 7.45
C VAL A 40 -5.73 21.30 6.54
N VAL A 41 -6.97 20.85 6.34
CA VAL A 41 -7.33 19.73 5.46
C VAL A 41 -8.06 20.29 4.24
N VAL A 42 -7.66 19.91 3.03
CA VAL A 42 -8.25 20.39 1.78
C VAL A 42 -8.77 19.22 0.96
N VAL A 43 -10.00 19.36 0.47
CA VAL A 43 -10.67 18.43 -0.46
C VAL A 43 -11.19 19.25 -1.64
N VAL A 44 -10.82 18.88 -2.86
CA VAL A 44 -11.21 19.58 -4.10
C VAL A 44 -12.05 18.65 -4.98
N MET A 45 -13.37 18.80 -4.95
CA MET A 45 -14.34 18.06 -5.75
C MET A 45 -14.35 18.57 -7.21
N GLU A 46 -15.05 17.90 -8.13
CA GLU A 46 -15.03 18.19 -9.56
C GLU A 46 -16.33 18.82 -10.08
N ASN A 47 -16.18 19.80 -10.97
CA ASN A 47 -17.10 20.17 -12.05
C ASN A 47 -18.55 20.48 -11.59
N ARG A 48 -18.72 21.42 -10.65
CA ARG A 48 -20.04 21.92 -10.21
C ARG A 48 -20.02 23.41 -9.88
N SER A 49 -21.02 24.15 -10.37
CA SER A 49 -21.23 25.55 -9.98
C SER A 49 -21.80 25.66 -8.57
N PHE A 50 -21.64 26.84 -7.95
CA PHE A 50 -22.26 27.12 -6.65
C PHE A 50 -23.78 26.94 -6.73
N ASP A 51 -24.44 27.52 -7.73
CA ASP A 51 -25.89 27.43 -7.88
C ASP A 51 -26.39 26.01 -8.13
N HIS A 52 -25.59 25.15 -8.76
CA HIS A 52 -25.95 23.76 -9.01
C HIS A 52 -26.08 22.94 -7.72
N ILE A 53 -25.20 23.18 -6.73
CA ILE A 53 -25.15 22.43 -5.46
C ILE A 53 -25.90 23.16 -4.34
N PHE A 54 -25.72 24.48 -4.23
CA PHE A 54 -26.21 25.29 -3.11
C PHE A 54 -27.20 26.38 -3.50
N GLY A 55 -27.41 26.65 -4.79
CA GLY A 55 -28.29 27.74 -5.23
C GLY A 55 -29.68 27.66 -4.63
N TRP A 56 -30.26 26.45 -4.57
CA TRP A 56 -31.59 26.23 -4.01
C TRP A 56 -31.65 26.19 -2.48
N LEU A 57 -30.53 26.25 -1.76
CA LEU A 57 -30.57 26.41 -0.30
C LEU A 57 -31.22 27.73 0.12
N LYS A 58 -31.23 28.74 -0.75
CA LYS A 58 -31.82 30.06 -0.51
C LYS A 58 -33.26 30.00 -0.01
N SER A 59 -34.04 29.00 -0.43
CA SER A 59 -35.42 28.80 0.05
C SER A 59 -35.51 28.55 1.56
N THR A 60 -34.47 27.97 2.15
CA THR A 60 -34.35 27.70 3.60
C THR A 60 -33.32 28.60 4.30
N ARG A 61 -32.41 29.19 3.54
CA ARG A 61 -31.27 30.02 3.97
C ARG A 61 -31.24 31.31 3.15
N PRO A 62 -32.14 32.27 3.41
CA PRO A 62 -32.30 33.48 2.60
C PRO A 62 -31.08 34.42 2.68
N ASP A 63 -30.19 34.18 3.64
CA ASP A 63 -28.88 34.81 3.78
C ASP A 63 -27.88 34.40 2.70
N ILE A 64 -28.09 33.28 2.00
CA ILE A 64 -27.22 32.82 0.90
C ILE A 64 -27.57 33.52 -0.41
N ASP A 65 -26.55 33.99 -1.14
CA ASP A 65 -26.68 34.48 -2.52
C ASP A 65 -26.87 33.34 -3.54
N GLY A 66 -28.05 32.72 -3.49
CA GLY A 66 -28.50 31.64 -4.39
C GLY A 66 -29.69 31.98 -5.28
N LEU A 67 -30.32 30.94 -5.85
CA LEU A 67 -31.39 31.04 -6.84
C LEU A 67 -32.78 31.31 -6.24
N ASN A 68 -33.60 32.08 -6.95
CA ASN A 68 -35.01 32.30 -6.62
C ASN A 68 -35.99 31.70 -7.63
N GLY A 69 -35.50 31.17 -8.76
CA GLY A 69 -36.30 30.50 -9.79
C GLY A 69 -36.71 31.40 -10.95
N ASN A 70 -36.37 32.70 -10.92
CA ASN A 70 -36.66 33.64 -12.01
C ASN A 70 -35.48 33.78 -12.99
N GLU A 71 -34.31 33.28 -12.63
CA GLU A 71 -33.11 33.30 -13.45
C GLU A 71 -33.31 32.49 -14.73
N SER A 72 -32.74 32.96 -15.84
CA SER A 72 -32.84 32.28 -17.13
C SER A 72 -31.72 32.66 -18.09
N ASN A 73 -31.42 31.78 -19.04
CA ASN A 73 -30.52 32.05 -20.16
C ASN A 73 -31.26 31.83 -21.50
N PRO A 74 -31.02 32.69 -22.51
CA PRO A 74 -31.50 32.44 -23.86
C PRO A 74 -30.79 31.23 -24.50
N ILE A 75 -31.49 30.47 -25.36
CA ILE A 75 -30.86 29.42 -26.19
C ILE A 75 -29.99 30.01 -27.31
N SER A 76 -30.20 31.29 -27.64
CA SER A 76 -29.35 32.04 -28.57
C SER A 76 -29.32 33.51 -28.17
N VAL A 77 -28.14 33.99 -27.76
CA VAL A 77 -27.89 35.37 -27.31
C VAL A 77 -27.95 36.35 -28.49
N SER A 78 -27.49 35.93 -29.67
CA SER A 78 -27.46 36.76 -30.88
C SER A 78 -28.83 36.96 -31.56
N GLN A 79 -29.85 36.18 -31.17
CA GLN A 79 -31.20 36.25 -31.72
C GLN A 79 -32.19 36.91 -30.73
N PRO A 80 -32.60 38.17 -30.96
CA PRO A 80 -33.62 38.81 -30.14
C PRO A 80 -34.93 38.02 -30.15
N GLY A 81 -35.41 37.61 -28.96
CA GLY A 81 -36.65 36.83 -28.82
C GLY A 81 -36.46 35.30 -28.84
N SER A 82 -35.22 34.80 -28.81
CA SER A 82 -34.96 33.37 -28.64
C SER A 82 -35.61 32.81 -27.37
N ALA A 83 -35.96 31.52 -27.41
CA ALA A 83 -36.53 30.84 -26.24
C ALA A 83 -35.55 30.91 -25.06
N ARG A 84 -36.08 30.99 -23.85
CA ARG A 84 -35.29 31.07 -22.63
C ARG A 84 -35.47 29.83 -21.80
N VAL A 85 -34.37 29.29 -21.30
CA VAL A 85 -34.38 28.19 -20.33
C VAL A 85 -34.29 28.82 -18.95
N ARG A 86 -35.30 28.57 -18.12
CA ARG A 86 -35.31 28.98 -16.71
C ARG A 86 -34.53 27.97 -15.87
N VAL A 87 -33.95 28.45 -14.77
CA VAL A 87 -33.39 27.54 -13.77
C VAL A 87 -34.47 26.63 -13.19
N SER A 88 -34.07 25.42 -12.83
CA SER A 88 -34.95 24.43 -12.20
C SER A 88 -34.24 23.71 -11.07
N ASN A 89 -35.01 23.10 -10.16
CA ASN A 89 -34.48 22.35 -9.01
C ASN A 89 -34.66 20.84 -9.16
N ASP A 90 -34.69 20.35 -10.38
CA ASP A 90 -34.95 18.95 -10.72
C ASP A 90 -33.68 18.19 -11.13
N ALA A 91 -32.49 18.71 -10.80
CA ALA A 91 -31.25 17.97 -11.03
C ALA A 91 -31.24 16.68 -10.19
N PHE A 92 -30.77 15.61 -10.81
CA PHE A 92 -30.59 14.29 -10.20
C PHE A 92 -29.30 13.69 -10.75
N PHE A 93 -29.35 12.60 -11.52
CA PHE A 93 -28.18 12.12 -12.24
C PHE A 93 -28.01 12.84 -13.59
N ILE A 94 -26.79 13.32 -13.85
CA ILE A 94 -26.43 13.99 -15.10
C ILE A 94 -25.42 13.13 -15.82
N ASP A 95 -25.83 12.55 -16.94
CA ASP A 95 -25.01 11.60 -17.71
C ASP A 95 -24.05 12.30 -18.69
N SER A 96 -24.39 13.51 -19.11
CA SER A 96 -23.59 14.29 -20.05
C SER A 96 -22.53 15.11 -19.33
N ASP A 97 -21.38 15.30 -19.98
CA ASP A 97 -20.31 16.18 -19.54
C ASP A 97 -20.42 17.53 -20.28
N PRO A 98 -20.93 18.60 -19.64
CA PRO A 98 -21.10 19.89 -20.30
C PRO A 98 -19.76 20.55 -20.62
N GLY A 99 -19.75 21.47 -21.58
CA GLY A 99 -18.52 22.12 -22.02
C GLY A 99 -17.89 22.94 -20.91
N HIS A 100 -16.62 22.67 -20.59
CA HIS A 100 -15.89 23.38 -19.55
C HIS A 100 -14.44 23.72 -19.99
N SER A 101 -14.20 23.78 -21.30
CA SER A 101 -12.97 24.33 -21.86
C SER A 101 -12.95 25.86 -21.73
N PHE A 102 -11.76 26.49 -21.80
CA PHE A 102 -11.65 27.96 -21.76
C PHE A 102 -12.58 28.66 -22.77
N GLN A 103 -12.71 28.10 -23.98
CA GLN A 103 -13.60 28.63 -25.00
C GLN A 103 -15.08 28.52 -24.59
N ALA A 104 -15.50 27.34 -24.12
CA ALA A 104 -16.86 27.11 -23.67
C ALA A 104 -17.21 28.03 -22.49
N ILE A 105 -16.33 28.13 -21.50
CA ILE A 105 -16.54 28.97 -20.33
C ILE A 105 -16.61 30.45 -20.70
N ARG A 106 -15.76 30.91 -21.62
CA ARG A 106 -15.85 32.28 -22.16
C ARG A 106 -17.21 32.53 -22.80
N GLU A 107 -17.69 31.61 -23.63
CA GLU A 107 -19.02 31.72 -24.24
C GLU A 107 -20.13 31.70 -23.19
N GLN A 108 -20.04 30.84 -22.18
CA GLN A 108 -21.02 30.76 -21.09
C GLN A 108 -21.13 32.09 -20.31
N ILE A 109 -19.99 32.68 -19.98
CA ILE A 109 -19.91 33.94 -19.22
C ILE A 109 -20.41 35.14 -20.05
N PHE A 110 -20.07 35.22 -21.34
CA PHE A 110 -20.29 36.44 -22.14
C PHE A 110 -21.36 36.32 -23.24
N GLY A 111 -21.80 35.10 -23.57
CA GLY A 111 -22.75 34.83 -24.66
C GLY A 111 -22.20 35.09 -26.06
N SER A 112 -20.95 35.54 -26.18
CA SER A 112 -20.32 35.93 -27.44
C SER A 112 -18.78 35.85 -27.36
N ASN A 113 -18.10 36.18 -28.46
CA ASN A 113 -16.64 36.29 -28.48
C ASN A 113 -16.12 37.57 -27.79
N GLU A 114 -16.97 38.59 -27.62
CA GLU A 114 -16.64 39.82 -26.90
C GLU A 114 -16.63 39.54 -25.40
N SER A 115 -15.48 39.76 -24.76
CA SER A 115 -15.25 39.36 -23.37
C SER A 115 -14.85 40.51 -22.45
N SER A 116 -15.31 41.73 -22.76
CA SER A 116 -14.98 42.96 -22.06
C SER A 116 -16.09 43.50 -21.15
N GLU A 117 -17.29 42.92 -21.19
CA GLU A 117 -18.43 43.41 -20.42
C GLU A 117 -18.19 43.27 -18.91
N ASN A 118 -18.52 44.32 -18.15
CA ASN A 118 -18.36 44.38 -16.69
C ASN A 118 -19.55 45.13 -16.08
N PRO A 119 -20.42 44.47 -15.29
CA PRO A 119 -20.35 43.07 -14.87
C PRO A 119 -20.51 42.08 -16.03
N ALA A 120 -19.93 40.89 -15.92
CA ALA A 120 -20.10 39.84 -16.91
C ALA A 120 -21.57 39.37 -16.97
N PRO A 121 -22.14 39.13 -18.17
CA PRO A 121 -23.59 38.97 -18.33
C PRO A 121 -24.14 37.59 -17.93
N MET A 122 -23.30 36.55 -17.84
CA MET A 122 -23.68 35.18 -17.44
C MET A 122 -24.86 34.59 -18.24
N ASN A 123 -24.91 34.86 -19.54
CA ASN A 123 -26.09 34.62 -20.39
C ASN A 123 -25.90 33.56 -21.48
N GLY A 124 -24.72 32.97 -21.60
CA GLY A 124 -24.38 32.02 -22.66
C GLY A 124 -24.46 30.55 -22.28
N PHE A 125 -24.82 30.19 -21.04
CA PHE A 125 -24.79 28.80 -20.58
C PHE A 125 -25.74 27.90 -21.36
N ALA A 126 -27.00 28.33 -21.52
CA ALA A 126 -27.98 27.58 -22.30
C ALA A 126 -27.58 27.49 -23.79
N GLN A 127 -27.07 28.58 -24.38
CA GLN A 127 -26.60 28.60 -25.76
C GLN A 127 -25.45 27.61 -25.99
N GLN A 128 -24.40 27.67 -25.16
CA GLN A 128 -23.22 26.83 -25.30
C GLN A 128 -23.59 25.36 -25.10
N ALA A 129 -24.43 25.05 -24.11
CA ALA A 129 -24.88 23.68 -23.87
C ALA A 129 -25.74 23.14 -25.02
N GLU A 130 -26.68 23.92 -25.55
CA GLU A 130 -27.53 23.49 -26.67
C GLU A 130 -26.71 23.20 -27.94
N SER A 131 -25.58 23.89 -28.13
CA SER A 131 -24.65 23.61 -29.24
C SER A 131 -23.99 22.23 -29.16
N MET A 132 -23.96 21.60 -27.98
CA MET A 132 -23.39 20.28 -27.75
C MET A 132 -24.41 19.15 -27.94
N GLY A 133 -25.70 19.43 -27.84
CA GLY A 133 -26.76 18.44 -28.02
C GLY A 133 -28.13 18.93 -27.56
N GLU A 134 -29.18 18.36 -28.16
CA GLU A 134 -30.57 18.69 -27.84
C GLU A 134 -30.88 18.42 -26.35
N GLY A 135 -31.47 19.40 -25.66
CA GLY A 135 -31.89 19.27 -24.26
C GLY A 135 -30.78 19.47 -23.22
N MET A 136 -29.54 19.69 -23.66
CA MET A 136 -28.41 20.03 -22.77
C MET A 136 -28.62 21.37 -22.06
N ALA A 137 -29.30 22.33 -22.68
CA ALA A 137 -29.58 23.62 -22.03
C ALA A 137 -30.39 23.46 -20.74
N ARG A 138 -31.38 22.54 -20.70
CA ARG A 138 -32.13 22.26 -19.47
C ARG A 138 -31.25 21.62 -18.40
N THR A 139 -30.34 20.73 -18.81
CA THR A 139 -29.42 20.03 -17.91
C THR A 139 -28.49 21.01 -17.19
N VAL A 140 -27.84 21.92 -17.93
CA VAL A 140 -26.90 22.89 -17.33
C VAL A 140 -27.59 23.96 -16.49
N MET A 141 -28.85 24.27 -16.78
CA MET A 141 -29.67 25.22 -16.02
C MET A 141 -30.38 24.59 -14.81
N SER A 142 -30.27 23.28 -14.62
CA SER A 142 -30.84 22.59 -13.44
C SER A 142 -29.88 22.66 -12.25
N GLY A 143 -30.43 22.60 -11.03
CA GLY A 143 -29.70 22.47 -9.77
C GLY A 143 -30.37 21.47 -8.84
N PHE A 144 -29.62 20.99 -7.85
CA PHE A 144 -30.13 20.00 -6.90
C PHE A 144 -31.01 20.64 -5.83
N LYS A 145 -32.03 19.90 -5.38
CA LYS A 145 -32.75 20.29 -4.16
C LYS A 145 -31.91 20.01 -2.92
N PRO A 146 -32.00 20.85 -1.87
CA PRO A 146 -31.30 20.62 -0.61
C PRO A 146 -31.53 19.23 0.00
N GLU A 147 -32.74 18.68 -0.14
CA GLU A 147 -33.10 17.39 0.45
C GLU A 147 -32.44 16.20 -0.24
N VAL A 148 -32.01 16.37 -1.50
CA VAL A 148 -31.29 15.33 -2.28
C VAL A 148 -29.80 15.33 -1.94
N LEU A 149 -29.29 16.43 -1.36
CA LEU A 149 -27.90 16.60 -0.94
C LEU A 149 -27.77 16.70 0.59
N PRO A 150 -28.24 15.71 1.38
CA PRO A 150 -28.36 15.85 2.82
C PRO A 150 -27.02 16.07 3.54
N VAL A 151 -25.89 15.57 3.00
CA VAL A 151 -24.56 15.79 3.60
C VAL A 151 -24.10 17.23 3.37
N TYR A 152 -24.19 17.73 2.13
CA TYR A 152 -23.77 19.09 1.79
C TYR A 152 -24.68 20.14 2.45
N THR A 153 -25.99 19.91 2.43
CA THR A 153 -26.97 20.73 3.15
C THR A 153 -26.70 20.73 4.66
N GLY A 154 -26.41 19.56 5.24
CA GLY A 154 -26.05 19.46 6.66
C GLY A 154 -24.80 20.28 7.01
N LEU A 155 -23.75 20.16 6.21
CA LEU A 155 -22.51 20.92 6.41
C LEU A 155 -22.72 22.43 6.26
N ALA A 156 -23.46 22.88 5.23
CA ALA A 156 -23.75 24.31 5.01
C ALA A 156 -24.60 24.93 6.14
N ASN A 157 -25.45 24.13 6.81
CA ASN A 157 -26.25 24.57 7.94
C ASN A 157 -25.49 24.55 9.27
N GLU A 158 -24.49 23.67 9.41
CA GLU A 158 -23.73 23.52 10.65
C GLU A 158 -22.45 24.36 10.70
N PHE A 159 -21.91 24.75 9.54
CA PHE A 159 -20.62 25.45 9.40
C PHE A 159 -20.73 26.66 8.47
N ALA A 160 -19.61 27.11 7.90
CA ALA A 160 -19.59 28.24 6.98
C ALA A 160 -19.68 27.79 5.52
N VAL A 161 -20.51 28.47 4.74
CA VAL A 161 -20.53 28.40 3.27
C VAL A 161 -20.00 29.71 2.70
N PHE A 162 -19.12 29.64 1.70
CA PHE A 162 -18.77 30.81 0.90
C PHE A 162 -19.73 30.88 -0.27
N ASP A 163 -20.51 31.95 -0.36
CA ASP A 163 -21.42 32.17 -1.50
C ASP A 163 -20.77 33.03 -2.60
N ARG A 164 -19.52 33.46 -2.42
CA ARG A 164 -18.73 34.18 -3.43
C ARG A 164 -17.29 33.65 -3.54
N TRP A 165 -17.15 32.33 -3.63
CA TRP A 165 -15.87 31.68 -3.98
C TRP A 165 -15.83 31.37 -5.48
N PHE A 166 -14.85 31.92 -6.20
CA PHE A 166 -14.73 31.78 -7.64
C PHE A 166 -13.63 30.78 -8.02
N ALA A 167 -13.82 30.07 -9.14
CA ALA A 167 -12.72 29.39 -9.81
C ALA A 167 -11.64 30.43 -10.17
N SER A 168 -10.37 30.13 -9.94
CA SER A 168 -9.27 31.09 -10.12
C SER A 168 -9.10 31.56 -11.57
N VAL A 169 -9.52 30.73 -12.52
CA VAL A 169 -9.47 31.01 -13.96
C VAL A 169 -10.69 30.42 -14.68
N PRO A 170 -11.19 31.07 -15.75
CA PRO A 170 -12.27 30.54 -16.59
C PRO A 170 -11.74 29.45 -17.55
N ALA A 171 -11.17 28.38 -17.00
CA ALA A 171 -10.52 27.29 -17.73
C ALA A 171 -10.88 25.94 -17.10
N SER A 172 -10.47 24.84 -17.75
CA SER A 172 -10.78 23.47 -17.32
C SER A 172 -10.17 23.11 -15.95
N THR A 173 -10.48 21.90 -15.48
CA THR A 173 -10.16 21.35 -14.16
C THR A 173 -8.70 21.56 -13.74
N GLN A 174 -7.73 21.15 -14.56
CA GLN A 174 -6.32 21.13 -14.16
C GLN A 174 -5.73 22.53 -13.87
N PRO A 175 -5.88 23.54 -14.74
CA PRO A 175 -5.49 24.91 -14.42
C PRO A 175 -6.00 25.38 -13.05
N ASN A 176 -7.28 25.15 -12.75
CA ASN A 176 -7.87 25.55 -11.46
C ASN A 176 -7.29 24.77 -10.27
N ARG A 177 -7.09 23.45 -10.41
CA ARG A 177 -6.39 22.64 -9.39
C ARG A 177 -4.95 23.10 -9.14
N PHE A 178 -4.26 23.68 -10.13
CA PHE A 178 -2.95 24.27 -9.89
C PHE A 178 -3.01 25.51 -8.99
N TYR A 179 -3.99 26.40 -9.18
CA TYR A 179 -4.11 27.58 -8.31
C TYR A 179 -4.31 27.23 -6.83
N VAL A 180 -4.98 26.11 -6.51
CA VAL A 180 -5.16 25.60 -5.14
C VAL A 180 -3.82 25.45 -4.39
N HIS A 181 -2.77 25.00 -5.10
CA HIS A 181 -1.50 24.67 -4.46
C HIS A 181 -0.32 25.55 -4.87
N SER A 182 -0.38 26.26 -6.00
CA SER A 182 0.69 27.13 -6.49
C SER A 182 0.29 28.58 -6.76
N ALA A 183 -0.99 28.95 -6.61
CA ALA A 183 -1.51 30.29 -6.93
C ALA A 183 -1.21 30.77 -8.37
N THR A 184 -0.96 29.83 -9.28
CA THR A 184 -0.80 30.02 -10.73
C THR A 184 -0.92 28.66 -11.43
N SER A 185 -1.42 28.67 -12.66
CA SER A 185 -1.35 27.54 -13.59
C SER A 185 -0.11 27.56 -14.48
N HIS A 186 0.80 28.53 -14.27
CA HIS A 186 2.02 28.73 -15.06
C HIS A 186 1.73 28.89 -16.56
N GLY A 187 0.71 29.67 -16.90
CA GLY A 187 0.30 29.90 -18.29
C GLY A 187 -0.62 28.83 -18.88
N ALA A 188 -0.91 27.74 -18.17
CA ALA A 188 -1.81 26.70 -18.66
C ALA A 188 -3.28 27.16 -18.64
N MET A 189 -3.96 26.98 -19.76
CA MET A 189 -5.41 27.24 -19.94
C MET A 189 -6.21 25.95 -20.21
N SER A 190 -5.49 24.84 -20.37
CA SER A 190 -5.95 23.50 -20.71
C SER A 190 -4.73 22.58 -20.61
N ASN A 191 -4.87 21.33 -21.06
CA ASN A 191 -3.77 20.38 -21.17
C ASN A 191 -2.58 20.93 -21.99
N VAL A 192 -1.43 21.17 -21.33
CA VAL A 192 -0.17 21.52 -21.99
C VAL A 192 0.76 20.29 -22.03
N ARG A 193 0.69 19.58 -23.15
CA ARG A 193 1.35 18.29 -23.43
C ARG A 193 2.85 18.21 -23.07
N LYS A 194 3.64 19.27 -23.28
CA LYS A 194 5.09 19.22 -22.95
C LYS A 194 5.37 19.30 -21.45
N ASP A 195 4.57 20.07 -20.71
CA ASP A 195 4.82 20.35 -19.30
C ASP A 195 4.30 19.22 -18.38
N LEU A 196 3.34 18.42 -18.85
CA LEU A 196 2.89 17.22 -18.12
C LEU A 196 4.00 16.19 -17.92
N ILE A 197 4.83 15.99 -18.95
CA ILE A 197 6.01 15.10 -18.94
C ILE A 197 7.01 15.62 -17.91
N HIS A 198 7.45 16.87 -18.00
CA HIS A 198 8.49 17.38 -17.10
C HIS A 198 8.00 17.71 -15.69
N GLY A 199 6.69 17.86 -15.53
CA GLY A 199 6.07 18.39 -14.33
C GLY A 199 6.16 19.91 -14.30
N PHE A 200 5.12 20.51 -13.77
CA PHE A 200 4.96 21.95 -13.67
C PHE A 200 5.99 22.56 -12.70
N PRO A 201 6.76 23.58 -13.12
CA PRO A 201 7.94 24.06 -12.39
C PRO A 201 7.63 25.06 -11.26
N GLN A 202 6.40 25.56 -11.19
CA GLN A 202 6.03 26.58 -10.22
C GLN A 202 6.18 26.10 -8.77
N LYS A 203 6.56 27.02 -7.89
CA LYS A 203 6.67 26.78 -6.45
C LYS A 203 5.28 26.55 -5.85
N THR A 204 5.18 25.56 -4.97
CA THR A 204 3.92 25.19 -4.32
C THR A 204 3.88 25.61 -2.85
N ILE A 205 2.69 25.55 -2.25
CA ILE A 205 2.51 25.70 -0.80
C ILE A 205 3.23 24.59 -0.03
N PHE A 206 3.36 23.39 -0.60
CA PHE A 206 4.12 22.28 -0.02
C PHE A 206 5.61 22.64 0.13
N ASP A 207 6.19 23.27 -0.89
CA ASP A 207 7.56 23.77 -0.84
C ASP A 207 7.73 24.84 0.26
N SER A 208 6.79 25.78 0.36
CA SER A 208 6.78 26.79 1.43
C SER A 208 6.67 26.17 2.83
N LEU A 209 5.93 25.08 3.01
CA LEU A 209 5.83 24.37 4.30
C LEU A 209 7.16 23.68 4.65
N ASP A 210 7.73 22.93 3.71
CA ASP A 210 8.99 22.20 3.90
C ASP A 210 10.16 23.14 4.21
N GLU A 211 10.27 24.27 3.49
CA GLU A 211 11.27 25.33 3.74
C GLU A 211 11.15 25.94 5.14
N ASN A 212 9.95 25.92 5.73
CA ASN A 212 9.70 26.43 7.07
C ASN A 212 9.71 25.32 8.14
N GLY A 213 10.04 24.07 7.77
CA GLY A 213 10.10 22.93 8.69
C GLY A 213 8.73 22.49 9.21
N LEU A 214 7.67 22.74 8.44
CA LEU A 214 6.32 22.21 8.68
C LEU A 214 6.04 21.01 7.80
N ASP A 215 5.13 20.16 8.26
CA ASP A 215 4.85 18.90 7.59
C ASP A 215 3.58 18.98 6.72
N PHE A 216 3.54 18.18 5.67
CA PHE A 216 2.36 18.00 4.82
C PHE A 216 2.15 16.53 4.47
N GLY A 217 0.94 16.18 4.03
CA GLY A 217 0.63 14.82 3.59
C GLY A 217 -0.47 14.82 2.54
N ILE A 218 -0.28 13.99 1.52
CA ILE A 218 -1.24 13.79 0.43
C ILE A 218 -1.83 12.40 0.60
N TYR A 219 -3.12 12.33 0.86
CA TYR A 219 -3.88 11.11 1.10
C TYR A 219 -4.74 10.81 -0.11
N TYR A 220 -4.32 9.86 -0.94
CA TYR A 220 -4.93 9.60 -2.23
C TYR A 220 -5.55 8.20 -2.29
N GLN A 221 -6.50 8.01 -3.21
CA GLN A 221 -7.21 6.74 -3.39
C GLN A 221 -6.72 5.95 -4.61
N ASN A 222 -6.53 6.59 -5.77
CA ASN A 222 -5.93 5.97 -6.97
C ASN A 222 -4.67 6.72 -7.45
N ILE A 223 -4.82 7.92 -8.01
CA ILE A 223 -3.67 8.73 -8.48
C ILE A 223 -3.71 10.14 -7.87
N PRO A 224 -2.61 10.62 -7.24
CA PRO A 224 -2.57 11.98 -6.72
C PRO A 224 -2.24 12.99 -7.84
N ALA A 225 -3.21 13.81 -8.22
CA ALA A 225 -3.06 14.89 -9.20
C ALA A 225 -2.00 15.92 -8.78
N THR A 226 -1.74 16.06 -7.48
CA THR A 226 -0.60 16.84 -6.96
C THR A 226 0.77 16.43 -7.55
N LEU A 227 0.92 15.21 -8.08
CA LEU A 227 2.14 14.81 -8.83
C LEU A 227 2.30 15.52 -10.18
N PHE A 228 1.36 16.35 -10.65
CA PHE A 228 1.62 17.25 -11.78
C PHE A 228 2.75 18.26 -11.48
N PHE A 229 2.98 18.61 -10.21
CA PHE A 229 4.08 19.51 -9.83
C PHE A 229 5.42 18.79 -9.81
N ASN A 230 6.41 19.35 -10.52
CA ASN A 230 7.77 18.81 -10.55
C ASN A 230 8.37 18.70 -9.13
N SER A 231 8.12 19.69 -8.26
CA SER A 231 8.67 19.70 -6.91
C SER A 231 8.19 18.54 -6.05
N LEU A 232 6.95 18.06 -6.27
CA LEU A 232 6.39 16.90 -5.57
C LEU A 232 6.86 15.56 -6.12
N ARG A 233 7.55 15.54 -7.28
CA ARG A 233 8.21 14.35 -7.82
C ARG A 233 9.64 14.14 -7.28
N LYS A 234 10.12 15.04 -6.41
CA LYS A 234 11.45 14.92 -5.78
C LYS A 234 11.48 13.83 -4.71
N LEU A 235 12.61 13.15 -4.58
CA LEU A 235 12.81 12.05 -3.63
C LEU A 235 12.41 12.41 -2.20
N LYS A 236 12.77 13.60 -1.70
CA LYS A 236 12.39 14.08 -0.35
C LYS A 236 10.89 14.05 -0.06
N HIS A 237 10.04 14.12 -1.09
CA HIS A 237 8.58 14.18 -0.94
C HIS A 237 7.90 12.82 -1.16
N VAL A 238 8.62 11.77 -1.58
CA VAL A 238 8.03 10.43 -1.84
C VAL A 238 7.34 9.85 -0.60
N MET A 239 7.84 10.16 0.60
CA MET A 239 7.26 9.70 1.86
C MET A 239 6.03 10.50 2.31
N LYS A 240 5.63 11.55 1.58
CA LYS A 240 4.48 12.41 1.89
C LYS A 240 3.18 11.91 1.25
N PHE A 241 3.26 10.90 0.39
CA PHE A 241 2.13 10.27 -0.26
C PHE A 241 1.66 9.05 0.53
N HIS A 242 0.36 9.02 0.83
CA HIS A 242 -0.24 8.06 1.75
C HIS A 242 -1.54 7.49 1.18
N SER A 243 -1.78 6.19 1.40
CA SER A 243 -3.10 5.61 1.13
C SER A 243 -4.17 6.27 2.01
N TYR A 244 -5.24 6.75 1.38
CA TYR A 244 -6.43 7.24 2.08
C TYR A 244 -7.05 6.16 2.97
N ALA A 245 -7.34 4.98 2.41
CA ALA A 245 -8.10 3.93 3.09
C ALA A 245 -7.46 3.45 4.41
N LEU A 246 -6.12 3.39 4.46
CA LEU A 246 -5.37 2.86 5.60
C LEU A 246 -4.75 3.96 6.45
N THR A 247 -4.02 4.89 5.82
CA THR A 247 -3.12 5.79 6.53
C THR A 247 -3.82 7.05 7.00
N PHE A 248 -4.76 7.62 6.23
CA PHE A 248 -5.52 8.81 6.64
C PHE A 248 -6.29 8.55 7.94
N LYS A 249 -7.12 7.50 7.97
CA LYS A 249 -7.90 7.11 9.16
C LYS A 249 -7.01 6.83 10.36
N ARG A 250 -5.86 6.18 10.15
CA ARG A 250 -4.88 5.92 11.21
C ARG A 250 -4.25 7.21 11.73
N HIS A 251 -3.83 8.12 10.85
CA HIS A 251 -3.23 9.41 11.25
C HIS A 251 -4.25 10.27 11.98
N ALA A 252 -5.49 10.36 11.50
CA ALA A 252 -6.57 11.06 12.18
C ALA A 252 -6.80 10.48 13.59
N ARG A 253 -7.03 9.17 13.71
CA ARG A 253 -7.29 8.49 15.00
C ARG A 253 -6.16 8.68 16.01
N LEU A 254 -4.90 8.70 15.55
CA LEU A 254 -3.73 8.85 16.41
C LEU A 254 -3.38 10.32 16.72
N GLY A 255 -4.09 11.29 16.15
CA GLY A 255 -3.74 12.71 16.27
C GLY A 255 -2.40 13.05 15.61
N LYS A 256 -2.11 12.44 14.46
CA LYS A 256 -0.86 12.58 13.70
C LYS A 256 -1.06 13.14 12.30
N LEU A 257 -2.18 13.81 12.01
CA LEU A 257 -2.32 14.50 10.73
C LEU A 257 -1.33 15.68 10.67
N PRO A 258 -0.70 15.92 9.51
CA PRO A 258 0.32 16.96 9.32
C PRO A 258 -0.31 18.37 9.35
N ASN A 259 0.51 19.42 9.20
CA ASN A 259 0.02 20.80 9.20
C ASN A 259 -0.86 21.11 7.98
N TYR A 260 -0.57 20.51 6.84
CA TYR A 260 -1.37 20.63 5.62
C TYR A 260 -1.64 19.23 5.05
N ALA A 261 -2.90 18.83 5.04
CA ALA A 261 -3.33 17.53 4.53
C ALA A 261 -4.22 17.73 3.29
N VAL A 262 -3.86 17.11 2.18
CA VAL A 262 -4.69 17.09 0.97
C VAL A 262 -5.30 15.71 0.83
N ILE A 263 -6.62 15.64 0.65
CA ILE A 263 -7.32 14.39 0.40
C ILE A 263 -7.75 14.37 -1.06
N GLU A 264 -7.32 13.35 -1.78
CA GLU A 264 -7.67 13.16 -3.19
C GLU A 264 -8.70 12.03 -3.36
N GLN A 265 -9.61 12.26 -4.31
CA GLN A 265 -10.76 11.44 -4.61
C GLN A 265 -10.37 10.18 -5.40
N ARG A 266 -11.38 9.36 -5.72
CA ARG A 266 -11.31 8.38 -6.80
C ARG A 266 -11.88 9.01 -8.05
N TYR A 267 -11.03 9.13 -9.05
CA TYR A 267 -11.37 9.71 -10.34
C TYR A 267 -11.94 8.71 -11.35
N PHE A 268 -11.73 7.39 -11.16
CA PHE A 268 -12.17 6.35 -12.10
C PHE A 268 -13.39 5.58 -11.58
N ASP A 269 -14.46 5.51 -12.37
CA ASP A 269 -15.75 4.94 -11.99
C ASP A 269 -15.83 3.41 -12.20
N VAL A 270 -15.12 2.67 -11.35
CA VAL A 270 -15.05 1.19 -11.40
C VAL A 270 -16.07 0.52 -10.47
N LYS A 271 -16.51 -0.71 -10.80
CA LYS A 271 -17.61 -1.38 -10.06
C LYS A 271 -17.33 -1.61 -8.57
N GLU A 272 -16.10 -2.01 -8.25
CA GLU A 272 -15.69 -2.34 -6.88
C GLU A 272 -15.49 -1.09 -6.02
N LEU A 273 -14.88 -0.06 -6.62
CA LEU A 273 -14.49 1.19 -5.96
C LEU A 273 -14.94 2.40 -6.81
N PRO A 274 -16.24 2.74 -6.82
CA PRO A 274 -16.81 3.77 -7.70
C PRO A 274 -16.21 5.15 -7.49
N ALA A 275 -16.21 5.99 -8.53
CA ALA A 275 -15.75 7.36 -8.42
C ALA A 275 -16.55 8.15 -7.36
N ASN A 276 -15.90 9.12 -6.71
CA ASN A 276 -16.47 9.88 -5.58
C ASN A 276 -16.04 11.35 -5.57
N ASP A 277 -15.79 11.90 -6.75
CA ASP A 277 -15.32 13.26 -7.03
C ASP A 277 -16.44 14.26 -7.39
N ASP A 278 -17.67 13.78 -7.62
CA ASP A 278 -18.85 14.53 -8.11
C ASP A 278 -18.80 14.99 -9.58
N HIS A 279 -17.79 14.58 -10.35
CA HIS A 279 -17.71 14.84 -11.79
C HIS A 279 -18.92 14.25 -12.53
N PRO A 280 -19.56 14.91 -13.52
CA PRO A 280 -20.53 14.25 -14.41
C PRO A 280 -19.84 13.20 -15.31
N SER A 281 -20.21 11.91 -15.31
CA SER A 281 -21.45 11.29 -14.89
C SER A 281 -21.29 10.35 -13.69
N HIS A 282 -20.50 10.76 -12.71
CA HIS A 282 -20.38 10.08 -11.43
C HIS A 282 -21.57 10.42 -10.51
N ASP A 283 -21.91 9.47 -9.64
CA ASP A 283 -23.06 9.58 -8.74
C ASP A 283 -22.72 10.53 -7.57
N VAL A 284 -23.39 11.69 -7.49
CA VAL A 284 -23.18 12.68 -6.41
C VAL A 284 -23.49 12.10 -5.02
N ALA A 285 -24.29 11.03 -4.92
CA ALA A 285 -24.43 10.30 -3.64
C ALA A 285 -23.12 9.63 -3.18
N ARG A 286 -22.17 9.35 -4.08
CA ARG A 286 -20.85 8.80 -3.73
C ARG A 286 -19.92 9.89 -3.20
N GLY A 287 -19.87 11.07 -3.81
CA GLY A 287 -19.10 12.19 -3.28
C GLY A 287 -19.63 12.66 -1.92
N GLN A 288 -20.95 12.71 -1.73
CA GLN A 288 -21.54 12.97 -0.40
C GLN A 288 -21.08 11.97 0.66
N ARG A 289 -21.06 10.66 0.35
CA ARG A 289 -20.57 9.64 1.30
C ARG A 289 -19.08 9.80 1.57
N PHE A 290 -18.28 10.15 0.57
CA PHE A 290 -16.87 10.41 0.74
C PHE A 290 -16.60 11.63 1.62
N VAL A 291 -17.27 12.76 1.38
CA VAL A 291 -17.17 13.96 2.20
C VAL A 291 -17.64 13.69 3.64
N LYS A 292 -18.73 12.93 3.81
CA LYS A 292 -19.17 12.46 5.13
C LYS A 292 -18.09 11.64 5.83
N GLU A 293 -17.47 10.68 5.15
CA GLU A 293 -16.39 9.87 5.72
C GLU A 293 -15.18 10.71 6.14
N VAL A 294 -14.77 11.68 5.31
CA VAL A 294 -13.69 12.62 5.64
C VAL A 294 -14.06 13.43 6.88
N TYR A 295 -15.24 14.04 6.90
CA TYR A 295 -15.73 14.84 8.03
C TYR A 295 -15.73 14.02 9.33
N GLU A 296 -16.39 12.86 9.34
CA GLU A 296 -16.55 12.04 10.55
C GLU A 296 -15.20 11.49 11.03
N THR A 297 -14.29 11.17 10.12
CA THR A 297 -12.91 10.78 10.47
C THR A 297 -12.15 11.91 11.18
N LEU A 298 -12.28 13.15 10.71
CA LEU A 298 -11.66 14.31 11.34
C LEU A 298 -12.37 14.70 12.63
N ARG A 299 -13.70 14.62 12.67
CA ARG A 299 -14.52 14.94 13.84
C ARG A 299 -14.26 14.01 15.02
N ALA A 300 -13.93 12.76 14.75
CA ALA A 300 -13.51 11.76 15.74
C ALA A 300 -12.03 11.87 16.15
N SER A 301 -11.24 12.72 15.47
CA SER A 301 -9.82 12.88 15.78
C SER A 301 -9.60 13.63 17.09
N PRO A 302 -8.61 13.25 17.92
CA PRO A 302 -8.19 14.07 19.06
C PRO A 302 -7.65 15.46 18.64
N GLN A 303 -7.29 15.66 17.36
CA GLN A 303 -6.88 16.95 16.82
C GLN A 303 -8.05 17.82 16.33
N TRP A 304 -9.31 17.39 16.45
CA TRP A 304 -10.49 18.12 15.92
C TRP A 304 -10.52 19.61 16.26
N LYS A 305 -10.20 19.96 17.52
CA LYS A 305 -10.17 21.35 18.00
C LYS A 305 -9.05 22.21 17.40
N GLU A 306 -8.13 21.61 16.66
CA GLU A 306 -6.98 22.27 16.03
C GLU A 306 -7.04 22.19 14.50
N MET A 307 -8.20 21.79 13.96
CA MET A 307 -8.38 21.53 12.53
C MET A 307 -9.32 22.52 11.85
N ALA A 308 -9.01 22.80 10.58
CA ALA A 308 -9.94 23.38 9.62
C ALA A 308 -9.99 22.47 8.39
N LEU A 309 -11.19 22.07 7.99
CA LEU A 309 -11.45 21.35 6.75
C LEU A 309 -12.08 22.33 5.75
N LEU A 310 -11.47 22.45 4.57
CA LEU A 310 -12.01 23.18 3.44
C LEU A 310 -12.41 22.19 2.36
N ILE A 311 -13.68 22.21 1.98
CA ILE A 311 -14.22 21.46 0.85
C ILE A 311 -14.55 22.48 -0.23
N THR A 312 -13.93 22.37 -1.40
CA THR A 312 -14.16 23.26 -2.55
C THR A 312 -14.32 22.41 -3.81
N TYR A 313 -14.65 23.03 -4.93
CA TYR A 313 -14.57 22.42 -6.26
C TYR A 313 -13.49 23.12 -7.09
N ASP A 314 -13.03 22.49 -8.17
CA ASP A 314 -12.06 23.05 -9.10
C ASP A 314 -12.67 24.11 -10.04
N GLU A 315 -13.69 23.75 -10.80
CA GLU A 315 -14.43 24.64 -11.68
C GLU A 315 -15.92 24.22 -11.75
N HIS A 316 -16.72 24.91 -12.57
CA HIS A 316 -18.17 24.82 -12.52
C HIS A 316 -18.80 23.73 -13.40
N GLY A 317 -18.02 23.02 -14.21
CA GLY A 317 -18.45 21.89 -15.04
C GLY A 317 -19.40 22.28 -16.16
N GLY A 318 -19.43 23.55 -16.55
CA GLY A 318 -20.42 24.10 -17.48
C GLY A 318 -21.82 24.31 -16.90
N PHE A 319 -22.05 24.04 -15.61
CA PHE A 319 -23.32 24.31 -14.93
C PHE A 319 -23.52 25.80 -14.68
N TYR A 320 -24.77 26.25 -14.82
CA TYR A 320 -25.14 27.65 -14.68
C TYR A 320 -24.83 28.22 -13.29
N ASP A 321 -24.39 29.47 -13.26
CA ASP A 321 -24.37 30.29 -12.06
C ASP A 321 -24.82 31.71 -12.41
N HIS A 322 -25.61 32.32 -11.53
CA HIS A 322 -26.22 33.62 -11.76
C HIS A 322 -25.33 34.81 -11.40
N VAL A 323 -24.26 34.60 -10.62
CA VAL A 323 -23.42 35.71 -10.17
C VAL A 323 -22.34 36.04 -11.20
N PRO A 324 -22.22 37.31 -11.61
CA PRO A 324 -21.16 37.77 -12.50
C PRO A 324 -19.76 37.44 -11.99
N THR A 325 -18.91 36.92 -12.88
CA THR A 325 -17.51 36.66 -12.57
C THR A 325 -16.70 37.96 -12.51
N PRO A 326 -15.71 38.08 -11.60
CA PRO A 326 -14.81 39.23 -11.56
C PRO A 326 -13.91 39.33 -12.82
N VAL A 327 -14.12 40.38 -13.62
CA VAL A 327 -13.39 40.65 -14.88
C VAL A 327 -12.39 41.80 -14.81
N SER A 328 -12.26 42.45 -13.65
CA SER A 328 -11.36 43.60 -13.46
C SER A 328 -10.70 43.58 -12.08
N GLY A 329 -9.51 44.17 -11.97
CA GLY A 329 -8.75 44.23 -10.70
C GLY A 329 -8.09 42.91 -10.29
N VAL A 330 -8.22 41.85 -11.09
CA VAL A 330 -7.65 40.53 -10.84
C VAL A 330 -6.21 40.52 -11.39
N PRO A 331 -5.15 40.42 -10.57
CA PRO A 331 -3.78 40.61 -11.04
C PRO A 331 -3.23 39.36 -11.73
N SER A 332 -2.61 39.46 -12.91
CA SER A 332 -1.87 38.31 -13.47
C SER A 332 -0.89 37.74 -12.43
N PRO A 333 -0.89 36.42 -12.16
CA PRO A 333 -0.15 35.84 -11.03
C PRO A 333 1.37 36.03 -11.18
N ASP A 334 1.90 35.70 -12.36
CA ASP A 334 3.32 35.64 -12.67
C ASP A 334 3.69 36.41 -13.96
N GLY A 335 2.71 36.99 -14.66
CA GLY A 335 2.93 37.73 -15.90
C GLY A 335 3.10 36.83 -17.13
N ILE A 336 2.86 35.53 -17.01
CA ILE A 336 2.84 34.60 -18.13
C ILE A 336 1.48 34.71 -18.83
N GLU A 337 1.49 34.84 -20.15
CA GLU A 337 0.29 34.83 -20.98
C GLU A 337 0.05 33.41 -21.51
N GLY A 338 -1.22 33.04 -21.65
CA GLY A 338 -1.62 31.75 -22.16
C GLY A 338 -1.27 31.59 -23.65
N PRO A 339 -1.33 30.36 -24.17
CA PRO A 339 -0.97 30.08 -25.56
C PRO A 339 -1.98 30.67 -26.58
N ASP A 340 -1.58 30.64 -27.85
CA ASP A 340 -2.47 30.81 -29.00
C ASP A 340 -3.67 29.84 -28.90
N PRO A 341 -4.89 30.24 -29.32
CA PRO A 341 -5.25 31.50 -29.98
C PRO A 341 -5.70 32.63 -29.04
N TYR A 342 -5.70 32.40 -27.73
CA TYR A 342 -6.40 33.30 -26.80
C TYR A 342 -5.49 34.30 -26.09
N TYR A 343 -4.19 34.00 -25.92
CA TYR A 343 -3.23 34.87 -25.23
C TYR A 343 -3.77 35.41 -23.89
N PHE A 344 -4.43 34.54 -23.13
CA PHE A 344 -5.14 34.94 -21.93
C PHE A 344 -4.15 35.40 -20.85
N ARG A 345 -4.37 36.59 -20.29
CA ARG A 345 -3.43 37.24 -19.37
C ARG A 345 -3.59 36.81 -17.91
N PHE A 346 -4.55 35.93 -17.64
CA PHE A 346 -4.92 35.51 -16.28
C PHE A 346 -5.32 36.70 -15.40
N ASP A 347 -6.10 37.63 -15.95
CA ASP A 347 -6.52 38.89 -15.33
C ASP A 347 -8.02 38.97 -15.04
N ARG A 348 -8.68 37.80 -14.95
CA ARG A 348 -10.08 37.61 -14.53
C ARG A 348 -10.26 36.23 -13.90
N LEU A 349 -11.35 36.06 -13.16
CA LEU A 349 -11.72 34.78 -12.53
C LEU A 349 -12.73 33.99 -13.38
N GLY A 350 -12.93 32.74 -13.00
CA GLY A 350 -13.99 31.87 -13.51
C GLY A 350 -15.29 31.98 -12.71
N VAL A 351 -16.18 31.02 -12.94
CA VAL A 351 -17.51 30.96 -12.33
C VAL A 351 -17.41 30.58 -10.85
N ARG A 352 -18.44 30.93 -10.06
CA ARG A 352 -18.51 30.52 -8.65
C ARG A 352 -18.58 29.01 -8.52
N VAL A 353 -17.90 28.49 -7.49
CA VAL A 353 -17.89 27.08 -7.13
C VAL A 353 -18.33 26.88 -5.67
N PRO A 354 -18.89 25.71 -5.32
CA PRO A 354 -19.29 25.41 -3.95
C PRO A 354 -18.06 25.35 -3.03
N THR A 355 -18.09 26.08 -1.90
CA THR A 355 -17.01 26.04 -0.91
C THR A 355 -17.55 26.09 0.52
N ILE A 356 -17.13 25.12 1.35
CA ILE A 356 -17.51 25.00 2.77
C ILE A 356 -16.26 25.04 3.64
N LEU A 357 -16.30 25.84 4.71
CA LEU A 357 -15.30 25.87 5.77
C LEU A 357 -15.83 25.25 7.05
N VAL A 358 -15.24 24.12 7.43
CA VAL A 358 -15.62 23.32 8.59
C VAL A 358 -14.55 23.43 9.67
N SER A 359 -14.92 23.94 10.84
CA SER A 359 -14.07 23.97 12.03
C SER A 359 -14.94 24.23 13.27
N PRO A 360 -14.58 23.70 14.46
CA PRO A 360 -15.29 24.07 15.68
C PRO A 360 -15.08 25.54 16.07
N TRP A 361 -14.20 26.28 15.38
CA TRP A 361 -13.99 27.71 15.61
C TRP A 361 -14.91 28.61 14.79
N VAL A 362 -15.68 28.04 13.87
CA VAL A 362 -16.60 28.76 12.99
C VAL A 362 -18.03 28.71 13.55
N GLU A 363 -18.70 29.85 13.56
CA GLU A 363 -20.10 29.95 14.01
C GLU A 363 -21.05 29.11 13.15
N LYS A 364 -22.09 28.57 13.78
CA LYS A 364 -23.08 27.73 13.12
C LYS A 364 -23.81 28.51 12.03
N GLY A 365 -23.92 27.92 10.84
CA GLY A 365 -24.69 28.49 9.74
C GLY A 365 -24.12 29.82 9.21
N THR A 366 -22.81 30.02 9.28
CA THR A 366 -22.18 31.25 8.77
C THR A 366 -22.28 31.30 7.23
N VAL A 367 -22.54 32.48 6.68
CA VAL A 367 -22.33 32.74 5.23
C VAL A 367 -21.19 33.73 5.09
N ILE A 368 -20.21 33.36 4.27
CA ILE A 368 -19.05 34.19 3.97
C ILE A 368 -19.24 34.76 2.56
N HIS A 369 -19.55 36.06 2.52
CA HIS A 369 -19.73 36.81 1.27
C HIS A 369 -18.40 37.24 0.67
N GLU A 370 -18.09 38.54 0.71
CA GLU A 370 -16.88 39.10 0.13
C GLU A 370 -15.73 39.19 1.15
N PRO A 371 -14.46 39.04 0.72
CA PRO A 371 -13.34 39.22 1.61
C PRO A 371 -13.12 40.69 1.97
N THR A 372 -12.55 40.95 3.14
CA THR A 372 -12.25 42.30 3.62
C THR A 372 -10.92 42.88 3.10
N GLY A 373 -10.13 42.10 2.36
CA GLY A 373 -8.82 42.51 1.83
C GLY A 373 -8.01 41.30 1.37
N PRO A 374 -6.73 41.48 1.00
CA PRO A 374 -5.86 42.64 1.26
C PRO A 374 -6.00 43.84 0.31
N LYS A 375 -6.82 43.76 -0.75
CA LYS A 375 -7.14 44.87 -1.66
C LYS A 375 -8.67 45.06 -1.75
N PRO A 376 -9.17 46.25 -2.13
CA PRO A 376 -10.61 46.49 -2.21
C PRO A 376 -11.36 45.57 -3.18
N HIS A 377 -10.66 45.08 -4.20
CA HIS A 377 -11.19 44.18 -5.22
C HIS A 377 -10.73 42.73 -5.01
N SER A 378 -10.18 42.38 -3.84
CA SER A 378 -9.87 40.99 -3.49
C SER A 378 -11.11 40.11 -3.55
N GLN A 379 -10.95 38.85 -3.93
CA GLN A 379 -12.03 37.86 -4.00
C GLN A 379 -11.59 36.57 -3.32
N PHE A 380 -12.55 35.75 -2.89
CA PHE A 380 -12.25 34.37 -2.51
C PHE A 380 -12.14 33.52 -3.77
N GLU A 381 -10.99 32.86 -3.96
CA GLU A 381 -10.70 31.95 -5.06
C GLU A 381 -9.62 30.95 -4.63
N HIS A 382 -9.21 29.99 -5.46
CA HIS A 382 -8.35 28.89 -5.00
C HIS A 382 -7.04 29.33 -4.34
N SER A 383 -6.48 30.47 -4.74
CA SER A 383 -5.27 31.04 -4.13
C SER A 383 -5.51 31.64 -2.73
N SER A 384 -6.77 31.81 -2.31
CA SER A 384 -7.14 32.08 -0.92
C SER A 384 -6.66 30.99 0.03
N ILE A 385 -6.50 29.75 -0.46
CA ILE A 385 -6.00 28.62 0.31
C ILE A 385 -4.52 28.82 0.69
N PRO A 386 -3.56 28.92 -0.26
CA PRO A 386 -2.17 29.16 0.08
C PRO A 386 -1.97 30.51 0.79
N ALA A 387 -2.75 31.54 0.45
CA ALA A 387 -2.72 32.83 1.17
C ALA A 387 -3.09 32.68 2.65
N THR A 388 -4.16 31.93 2.95
CA THR A 388 -4.61 31.68 4.33
C THR A 388 -3.63 30.78 5.09
N VAL A 389 -3.12 29.71 4.48
CA VAL A 389 -2.12 28.81 5.09
C VAL A 389 -0.86 29.59 5.47
N LYS A 390 -0.40 30.49 4.59
CA LYS A 390 0.76 31.35 4.88
C LYS A 390 0.57 32.22 6.10
N LYS A 391 -0.62 32.82 6.25
CA LYS A 391 -0.97 33.65 7.40
C LYS A 391 -1.10 32.82 8.68
N LEU A 392 -1.86 31.72 8.66
CA LEU A 392 -2.07 30.85 9.82
C LEU A 392 -0.74 30.33 10.38
N PHE A 393 0.14 29.86 9.51
CA PHE A 393 1.40 29.22 9.92
C PHE A 393 2.59 30.17 9.95
N ASN A 394 2.37 31.47 9.66
CA ASN A 394 3.38 32.52 9.66
C ASN A 394 4.64 32.12 8.87
N LEU A 395 4.42 31.64 7.63
CA LEU A 395 5.50 31.16 6.77
C LEU A 395 6.40 32.32 6.35
N LYS A 396 7.72 32.14 6.41
CA LYS A 396 8.70 33.21 6.12
C LYS A 396 8.85 33.55 4.64
N SER A 397 8.38 32.68 3.74
CA SER A 397 8.46 32.90 2.29
C SER A 397 7.50 34.01 1.87
N ASN A 398 7.89 34.82 0.88
CA ASN A 398 6.96 35.70 0.16
C ASN A 398 5.73 34.90 -0.33
N PHE A 399 4.64 35.61 -0.64
CA PHE A 399 3.54 35.07 -1.44
C PHE A 399 4.07 34.33 -2.69
N LEU A 400 3.38 33.27 -3.12
CA LEU A 400 3.84 32.38 -4.20
C LEU A 400 3.86 33.17 -5.50
N THR A 401 2.85 34.00 -5.68
CA THR A 401 2.62 34.84 -6.86
C THR A 401 1.96 36.16 -6.44
N LYS A 402 1.61 37.00 -7.41
CA LYS A 402 0.77 38.19 -7.14
C LYS A 402 -0.68 37.80 -6.80
N ARG A 403 -1.11 36.59 -7.13
CA ARG A 403 -2.48 36.12 -6.92
C ARG A 403 -2.74 35.79 -5.47
N ASP A 404 -1.92 34.98 -4.79
CA ASP A 404 -2.11 34.73 -3.33
C ASP A 404 -1.78 35.96 -2.47
N ALA A 405 -0.98 36.91 -2.97
CA ALA A 405 -0.80 38.22 -2.34
C ALA A 405 -2.05 39.12 -2.42
N TRP A 406 -2.94 38.84 -3.38
CA TRP A 406 -4.16 39.60 -3.65
C TRP A 406 -5.43 38.89 -3.15
N ALA A 407 -5.45 37.57 -3.12
CA ALA A 407 -6.61 36.77 -2.76
C ALA A 407 -7.13 37.08 -1.35
N GLY A 408 -8.45 36.98 -1.18
CA GLY A 408 -9.08 37.03 0.13
C GLY A 408 -8.58 35.91 1.03
N THR A 409 -8.47 36.16 2.33
CA THR A 409 -8.08 35.13 3.30
C THR A 409 -9.14 34.97 4.38
N PHE A 410 -9.24 33.77 4.95
CA PHE A 410 -10.33 33.40 5.87
C PHE A 410 -9.83 33.02 7.28
N GLU A 411 -8.59 33.39 7.63
CA GLU A 411 -8.00 33.15 8.95
C GLU A 411 -8.77 33.82 10.10
N ASN A 412 -9.39 34.98 9.84
CA ASN A 412 -10.08 35.76 10.86
C ASN A 412 -11.28 35.00 11.44
N TYR A 413 -11.92 34.14 10.65
CA TYR A 413 -13.08 33.35 11.08
C TYR A 413 -12.74 32.34 12.18
N PHE A 414 -11.48 31.97 12.36
CA PHE A 414 -11.05 31.10 13.47
C PHE A 414 -10.81 31.84 14.78
N THR A 415 -10.87 33.18 14.77
CA THR A 415 -10.59 34.04 15.93
C THR A 415 -11.81 34.81 16.43
N LEU A 416 -12.97 34.65 15.79
CA LEU A 416 -14.23 35.26 16.23
C LEU A 416 -14.69 34.70 17.58
N ARG A 417 -14.26 33.49 17.92
CA ARG A 417 -14.57 32.80 19.18
C ARG A 417 -13.36 32.72 20.09
N SER A 418 -13.61 32.82 21.40
CA SER A 418 -12.61 32.57 22.43
C SER A 418 -12.44 31.07 22.75
N THR A 419 -13.45 30.25 22.45
CA THR A 419 -13.46 28.79 22.69
C THR A 419 -14.05 28.04 21.48
N PRO A 420 -13.57 26.81 21.19
CA PRO A 420 -14.15 25.99 20.14
C PRO A 420 -15.55 25.54 20.56
N ARG A 421 -16.44 25.44 19.58
CA ARG A 421 -17.77 24.84 19.71
C ARG A 421 -17.69 23.39 20.19
N ASP A 422 -18.59 23.03 21.08
CA ASP A 422 -18.83 21.67 21.59
C ASP A 422 -20.09 21.02 20.99
N ASP A 423 -20.89 21.79 20.25
CA ASP A 423 -22.14 21.38 19.61
C ASP A 423 -21.97 20.87 18.16
N CYS A 424 -20.74 20.79 17.64
CA CYS A 424 -20.51 20.27 16.28
C CYS A 424 -20.96 18.81 16.16
N PRO A 425 -21.75 18.44 15.13
CA PRO A 425 -22.33 17.11 15.02
C PRO A 425 -21.26 16.04 14.96
N GLU A 426 -21.48 14.90 15.62
CA GLU A 426 -20.53 13.77 15.55
C GLU A 426 -20.67 12.98 14.25
N THR A 427 -21.89 12.96 13.69
CA THR A 427 -22.23 12.27 12.45
C THR A 427 -23.08 13.19 11.57
N LEU A 428 -22.93 13.09 10.25
CA LEU A 428 -23.76 13.78 9.28
C LEU A 428 -24.95 12.91 8.83
N PRO A 429 -25.98 13.49 8.20
CA PRO A 429 -27.11 12.73 7.65
C PRO A 429 -26.69 11.57 6.73
N GLU A 430 -27.46 10.48 6.75
CA GLU A 430 -27.20 9.31 5.92
C GLU A 430 -27.61 9.53 4.46
N VAL A 431 -26.78 9.04 3.53
CA VAL A 431 -27.06 9.07 2.09
C VAL A 431 -27.67 7.72 1.68
N THR A 432 -29.00 7.63 1.81
CA THR A 432 -29.74 6.37 1.70
C THR A 432 -30.00 5.91 0.27
N THR A 433 -29.96 6.82 -0.70
CA THR A 433 -30.34 6.54 -2.09
C THR A 433 -29.20 6.89 -3.03
N SER A 434 -28.96 6.06 -4.04
CA SER A 434 -28.08 6.41 -5.17
C SER A 434 -28.84 7.37 -6.09
N LEU A 435 -28.20 8.43 -6.56
CA LEU A 435 -28.83 9.34 -7.51
C LEU A 435 -28.71 8.79 -8.93
N ARG A 436 -27.76 7.89 -9.18
CA ARG A 436 -27.61 7.24 -10.48
C ARG A 436 -28.60 6.06 -10.63
N PRO A 437 -29.34 5.97 -11.76
CA PRO A 437 -30.23 4.83 -12.02
C PRO A 437 -29.52 3.48 -12.20
N GLY A 438 -28.24 3.49 -12.57
CA GLY A 438 -27.42 2.30 -12.85
C GLY A 438 -26.10 2.25 -12.06
N GLY A 439 -25.34 1.18 -12.26
CA GLY A 439 -24.03 0.99 -11.63
C GLY A 439 -22.89 1.80 -12.30
N PRO A 440 -21.67 1.73 -11.73
CA PRO A 440 -20.47 2.32 -12.31
C PRO A 440 -20.22 1.90 -13.77
N ARG A 441 -19.66 2.80 -14.59
CA ARG A 441 -19.37 2.57 -16.01
C ARG A 441 -17.87 2.38 -16.25
N GLU A 442 -17.37 1.20 -15.92
CA GLU A 442 -15.94 0.90 -16.05
C GLU A 442 -15.49 0.62 -17.49
N ASP A 443 -16.43 0.36 -18.41
CA ASP A 443 -16.17 0.06 -19.82
C ASP A 443 -16.31 1.30 -20.74
N SER A 444 -16.57 2.49 -20.18
CA SER A 444 -16.68 3.73 -20.97
C SER A 444 -15.31 4.31 -21.33
N SER A 445 -15.29 5.25 -22.28
CA SER A 445 -14.14 6.11 -22.56
C SER A 445 -13.84 7.03 -21.36
N LEU A 446 -12.61 7.52 -21.32
CA LEU A 446 -12.15 8.45 -20.28
C LEU A 446 -12.70 9.87 -20.49
N SER A 447 -12.90 10.61 -19.39
CA SER A 447 -13.07 12.06 -19.42
C SER A 447 -11.76 12.77 -19.78
N GLU A 448 -11.82 14.06 -20.13
CA GLU A 448 -10.61 14.86 -20.44
C GLU A 448 -9.62 14.83 -19.27
N PHE A 449 -10.11 15.02 -18.04
CA PHE A 449 -9.26 14.99 -16.85
C PHE A 449 -8.69 13.59 -16.55
N GLN A 450 -9.48 12.51 -16.75
CA GLN A 450 -8.96 11.15 -16.63
C GLN A 450 -7.84 10.87 -17.65
N VAL A 451 -7.94 11.37 -18.89
CA VAL A 451 -6.86 11.27 -19.89
C VAL A 451 -5.59 11.98 -19.39
N GLU A 452 -5.71 13.17 -18.81
CA GLU A 452 -4.58 13.89 -18.21
C GLU A 452 -3.91 13.11 -17.07
N LEU A 453 -4.71 12.45 -16.23
CA LEU A 453 -4.20 11.57 -15.18
C LEU A 453 -3.45 10.35 -15.75
N ILE A 454 -3.89 9.81 -16.89
CA ILE A 454 -3.16 8.73 -17.59
C ILE A 454 -1.87 9.22 -18.25
N GLN A 455 -1.88 10.43 -18.80
CA GLN A 455 -0.67 11.07 -19.30
C GLN A 455 0.34 11.28 -18.14
N LEU A 456 -0.11 11.71 -16.96
CA LEU A 456 0.71 11.76 -15.76
C LEU A 456 1.22 10.37 -15.38
N ALA A 457 0.36 9.35 -15.31
CA ALA A 457 0.75 7.98 -14.99
C ALA A 457 1.86 7.46 -15.92
N SER A 458 1.76 7.75 -17.21
CA SER A 458 2.78 7.37 -18.21
C SER A 458 4.13 8.05 -17.98
N GLN A 459 4.13 9.23 -17.38
CA GLN A 459 5.35 9.88 -16.95
C GLN A 459 5.93 9.19 -15.71
N LEU A 460 5.08 8.89 -14.73
CA LEU A 460 5.48 8.31 -13.44
C LEU A 460 6.10 6.93 -13.60
N ASN A 461 5.70 6.15 -14.60
CA ASN A 461 6.27 4.82 -14.87
C ASN A 461 7.27 4.77 -16.03
N GLY A 462 7.49 5.89 -16.74
CA GLY A 462 8.45 6.02 -17.84
C GLY A 462 7.91 5.68 -19.22
N ASP A 463 6.68 5.17 -19.35
CA ASP A 463 6.09 4.74 -20.63
C ASP A 463 5.82 5.87 -21.63
N HIS A 464 5.83 7.14 -21.19
CA HIS A 464 5.74 8.31 -22.08
C HIS A 464 6.77 8.30 -23.23
N VAL A 465 7.88 7.56 -23.10
CA VAL A 465 8.92 7.38 -24.13
C VAL A 465 8.57 6.29 -25.15
N LEU A 466 7.74 5.30 -24.79
CA LEU A 466 7.42 4.14 -25.63
C LEU A 466 6.08 4.25 -26.36
N ASN A 467 5.16 5.10 -25.86
CA ASN A 467 3.78 5.15 -26.32
C ASN A 467 3.51 6.27 -27.33
N THR A 468 2.31 6.25 -27.91
CA THR A 468 1.71 7.28 -28.77
C THR A 468 1.43 8.59 -28.01
N TYR A 469 2.32 9.06 -27.12
CA TYR A 469 2.16 10.35 -26.46
C TYR A 469 2.00 11.44 -27.52
N PRO A 470 0.98 12.32 -27.44
CA PRO A 470 0.10 12.59 -26.29
C PRO A 470 -1.18 11.75 -26.20
N ASN A 471 -1.45 10.86 -27.16
CA ASN A 471 -2.71 10.13 -27.34
C ASN A 471 -2.88 8.92 -26.40
N ILE A 472 -2.03 8.76 -25.38
CA ILE A 472 -2.18 7.69 -24.40
C ILE A 472 -3.44 7.93 -23.55
N GLY A 473 -4.23 6.88 -23.31
CA GLY A 473 -5.49 6.97 -22.58
C GLY A 473 -6.72 7.16 -23.46
N GLU A 474 -6.58 7.73 -24.67
CA GLU A 474 -7.72 7.98 -25.58
C GLU A 474 -8.48 6.70 -25.99
N THR A 475 -7.77 5.56 -26.01
CA THR A 475 -8.34 4.25 -26.37
C THR A 475 -8.59 3.34 -25.17
N MET A 476 -8.27 3.78 -23.95
CA MET A 476 -8.46 2.99 -22.74
C MET A 476 -9.90 3.08 -22.24
N THR A 477 -10.39 1.98 -21.69
CA THR A 477 -11.57 2.00 -20.82
C THR A 477 -11.24 2.60 -19.45
N VAL A 478 -12.24 3.10 -18.73
CA VAL A 478 -12.11 3.57 -17.33
C VAL A 478 -11.45 2.50 -16.43
N ARG A 479 -11.77 1.22 -16.64
CA ARG A 479 -11.20 0.09 -15.90
C ARG A 479 -9.70 -0.05 -16.14
N GLU A 480 -9.28 -0.08 -17.40
CA GLU A 480 -7.88 -0.21 -17.79
C GLU A 480 -7.06 0.99 -17.30
N ALA A 481 -7.62 2.19 -17.44
CA ALA A 481 -7.02 3.42 -16.97
C ALA A 481 -6.80 3.43 -15.45
N ASN A 482 -7.77 2.98 -14.65
CA ASN A 482 -7.60 2.87 -13.19
C ASN A 482 -6.44 1.93 -12.82
N ILE A 483 -6.39 0.75 -13.43
CA ILE A 483 -5.33 -0.24 -13.18
C ILE A 483 -3.96 0.35 -13.57
N TYR A 484 -3.87 1.01 -14.73
CA TYR A 484 -2.65 1.64 -15.20
C TYR A 484 -2.16 2.74 -14.26
N ALA A 485 -3.08 3.62 -13.82
CA ALA A 485 -2.75 4.70 -12.90
C ALA A 485 -2.27 4.20 -11.53
N GLU A 486 -2.93 3.19 -10.97
CA GLU A 486 -2.53 2.59 -9.68
C GLU A 486 -1.15 1.92 -9.75
N ASP A 487 -0.88 1.15 -10.81
CA ASP A 487 0.44 0.53 -11.02
C ASP A 487 1.54 1.59 -11.19
N ALA A 488 1.28 2.63 -11.98
CA ALA A 488 2.25 3.70 -12.22
C ALA A 488 2.63 4.44 -10.92
N VAL A 489 1.64 4.80 -10.10
CA VAL A 489 1.88 5.48 -8.81
C VAL A 489 2.62 4.57 -7.84
N LYS A 490 2.24 3.28 -7.78
CA LYS A 490 2.91 2.28 -6.95
C LYS A 490 4.39 2.17 -7.31
N ARG A 491 4.71 1.97 -8.59
CA ARG A 491 6.09 1.88 -9.09
C ARG A 491 6.90 3.13 -8.79
N PHE A 492 6.32 4.30 -9.05
CA PHE A 492 6.95 5.59 -8.77
C PHE A 492 7.35 5.73 -7.29
N LEU A 493 6.42 5.44 -6.37
CA LEU A 493 6.68 5.55 -4.93
C LEU A 493 7.66 4.47 -4.44
N GLU A 494 7.59 3.25 -4.96
CA GLU A 494 8.52 2.16 -4.62
C GLU A 494 9.95 2.49 -5.07
N ALA A 495 10.12 2.95 -6.31
CA ALA A 495 11.40 3.39 -6.84
C ALA A 495 11.97 4.56 -6.05
N GLY A 496 11.14 5.54 -5.70
CA GLY A 496 11.53 6.68 -4.87
C GLY A 496 12.01 6.25 -3.47
N ARG A 497 11.30 5.32 -2.82
CA ARG A 497 11.70 4.76 -1.51
C ARG A 497 13.00 3.98 -1.60
N ALA A 498 13.17 3.18 -2.66
CA ALA A 498 14.40 2.42 -2.89
C ALA A 498 15.61 3.35 -3.10
N ALA A 499 15.45 4.41 -3.90
CA ALA A 499 16.49 5.40 -4.13
C ALA A 499 16.88 6.16 -2.85
N LEU A 500 15.89 6.59 -2.04
CA LEU A 500 16.17 7.19 -0.72
C LEU A 500 16.96 6.23 0.18
N LYS A 501 16.56 4.95 0.24
CA LYS A 501 17.26 3.92 1.02
C LYS A 501 18.69 3.68 0.53
N ALA A 502 18.94 3.87 -0.76
CA ALA A 502 20.27 3.78 -1.36
C ALA A 502 21.15 5.03 -1.15
N GLY A 503 20.65 6.05 -0.43
CA GLY A 503 21.39 7.29 -0.18
C GLY A 503 21.43 8.24 -1.37
N ALA A 504 20.47 8.11 -2.31
CA ALA A 504 20.34 9.06 -3.41
C ALA A 504 20.03 10.48 -2.91
N ASN A 505 20.46 11.47 -3.67
CA ASN A 505 20.24 12.87 -3.34
C ASN A 505 18.73 13.16 -3.23
N GLU A 506 18.26 13.56 -2.04
CA GLU A 506 16.84 13.79 -1.78
C GLU A 506 16.21 14.89 -2.66
N SER A 507 17.01 15.77 -3.26
CA SER A 507 16.55 16.80 -4.20
C SER A 507 16.37 16.29 -5.63
N ALA A 508 16.82 15.07 -5.95
CA ALA A 508 16.68 14.50 -7.28
C ALA A 508 15.20 14.17 -7.58
N ILE A 509 14.82 14.37 -8.83
CA ILE A 509 13.50 13.99 -9.34
C ILE A 509 13.52 12.49 -9.63
N VAL A 510 12.48 11.78 -9.17
CA VAL A 510 12.30 10.37 -9.51
C VAL A 510 12.01 10.26 -10.99
N THR A 511 12.88 9.57 -11.73
CA THR A 511 12.73 9.30 -13.15
C THR A 511 12.72 7.80 -13.36
N MET A 512 11.74 7.32 -14.12
CA MET A 512 11.59 5.91 -14.44
C MET A 512 11.97 5.68 -15.90
N ARG A 513 12.71 4.61 -16.17
CA ARG A 513 12.93 4.14 -17.55
C ARG A 513 11.73 3.32 -17.97
N ALA A 514 11.30 3.55 -19.21
CA ALA A 514 10.22 2.80 -19.81
C ALA A 514 10.55 1.30 -19.83
N SER A 515 9.57 0.47 -19.54
CA SER A 515 9.74 -0.99 -19.42
C SER A 515 8.88 -1.66 -20.48
N LEU A 516 9.49 -2.45 -21.39
CA LEU A 516 8.76 -3.18 -22.45
C LEU A 516 7.76 -4.22 -21.91
N THR A 517 7.83 -4.54 -20.61
CA THR A 517 6.88 -5.42 -19.91
C THR A 517 5.67 -4.67 -19.33
N SER A 518 5.49 -3.36 -19.59
CA SER A 518 4.32 -2.59 -19.13
C SER A 518 3.01 -2.95 -19.86
N ARG A 519 3.06 -3.83 -20.86
CA ARG A 519 1.87 -4.44 -21.48
C ARG A 519 1.40 -5.65 -20.66
N VAL A 520 0.75 -5.40 -19.53
CA VAL A 520 0.01 -6.46 -18.83
C VAL A 520 -1.43 -6.47 -19.35
N ASN A 521 -1.87 -7.62 -19.86
CA ASN A 521 -3.21 -7.82 -20.39
C ASN A 521 -4.22 -7.74 -19.24
N ALA A 522 -5.31 -6.99 -19.40
CA ALA A 522 -6.29 -6.71 -18.35
C ALA A 522 -7.01 -7.96 -17.79
N GLN A 523 -6.82 -9.14 -18.40
CA GLN A 523 -7.40 -10.41 -17.99
C GLN A 523 -6.75 -11.01 -16.72
N ASP A 524 -5.48 -10.72 -16.43
CA ASP A 524 -4.74 -11.46 -15.38
C ASP A 524 -5.04 -10.97 -13.93
N TYR A 525 -5.70 -9.82 -13.78
CA TYR A 525 -6.09 -9.28 -12.46
C TYR A 525 -7.40 -9.86 -11.90
N VAL A 526 -8.16 -10.64 -12.66
CA VAL A 526 -9.49 -11.15 -12.25
C VAL A 526 -9.40 -12.23 -11.14
N TYR A 527 -8.22 -12.81 -10.90
CA TYR A 527 -8.06 -13.89 -9.92
C TYR A 527 -7.67 -13.44 -8.50
N ASP A 528 -7.12 -12.24 -8.30
CA ASP A 528 -6.52 -11.85 -7.00
C ASP A 528 -7.41 -10.93 -6.13
N MET A 529 -8.43 -10.26 -6.70
CA MET A 529 -9.31 -9.34 -5.95
C MET A 529 -10.52 -10.00 -5.27
N ASN A 530 -10.76 -11.29 -5.50
CA ASN A 530 -11.86 -12.02 -4.84
C ASN A 530 -11.61 -12.31 -3.33
N LEU A 531 -10.46 -11.93 -2.77
CA LEU A 531 -10.10 -12.21 -1.37
C LEU A 531 -10.31 -11.05 -0.38
N ILE A 532 -10.84 -9.90 -0.80
CA ILE A 532 -11.08 -8.77 0.11
C ILE A 532 -12.53 -8.24 -0.04
N GLY A 533 -13.48 -8.96 0.55
CA GLY A 533 -14.91 -8.61 0.51
C GLY A 533 -15.59 -8.57 1.89
N THR A 534 -15.83 -7.34 2.37
CA THR A 534 -16.78 -6.79 3.38
C THR A 534 -17.46 -7.64 4.50
N PRO A 535 -17.78 -7.03 5.68
CA PRO A 535 -18.22 -7.72 6.91
C PRO A 535 -19.64 -8.33 6.90
N LYS A 536 -20.46 -8.11 5.87
CA LYS A 536 -21.87 -8.56 5.85
C LYS A 536 -22.09 -10.00 5.37
N LYS A 537 -21.03 -10.70 4.94
CA LYS A 537 -21.09 -12.14 4.62
C LYS A 537 -20.85 -13.05 5.84
N LEU A 538 -20.34 -12.51 6.96
CA LEU A 538 -20.13 -13.30 8.19
C LEU A 538 -21.44 -13.63 8.93
N GLU A 539 -22.45 -12.76 8.92
CA GLU A 539 -23.70 -13.01 9.66
C GLU A 539 -24.62 -14.04 9.01
N ARG A 540 -24.68 -14.08 7.66
CA ARG A 540 -25.46 -15.10 6.95
C ARG A 540 -24.78 -16.48 6.93
N THR A 541 -23.46 -16.52 7.05
CA THR A 541 -22.72 -17.79 7.19
C THR A 541 -22.80 -18.32 8.63
N ALA A 542 -22.92 -17.45 9.64
CA ALA A 542 -23.13 -17.83 11.04
C ALA A 542 -24.55 -18.39 11.33
N ALA A 543 -25.56 -17.99 10.57
CA ALA A 543 -26.93 -18.49 10.74
C ALA A 543 -27.14 -19.90 10.13
N HIS A 544 -26.36 -20.27 9.11
CA HIS A 544 -26.45 -21.60 8.47
C HIS A 544 -25.60 -22.67 9.16
N LEU A 545 -24.62 -22.26 9.99
CA LEU A 545 -23.77 -23.17 10.78
C LEU A 545 -24.36 -23.55 12.15
N LYS A 546 -25.55 -23.03 12.51
CA LYS A 546 -26.17 -23.29 13.82
C LYS A 546 -27.11 -24.51 13.85
N SER A 547 -27.42 -25.12 12.70
CA SER A 547 -28.41 -26.21 12.57
C SER A 547 -27.82 -27.62 12.39
N GLU A 548 -26.51 -27.82 12.48
CA GLU A 548 -25.90 -29.16 12.34
C GLU A 548 -25.17 -29.66 13.61
N PHE A 549 -25.31 -28.97 14.75
CA PHE A 549 -24.71 -29.40 16.02
C PHE A 549 -25.75 -30.02 16.97
N GLU A 550 -26.32 -31.15 16.55
CA GLU A 550 -26.83 -32.16 17.48
C GLU A 550 -26.39 -33.54 16.99
N MET A 551 -25.30 -34.07 17.56
CA MET A 551 -25.26 -35.49 17.96
C MET A 551 -24.07 -35.76 18.89
N LYS A 552 -24.44 -36.36 20.02
CA LYS A 552 -23.59 -36.99 21.04
C LYS A 552 -22.80 -38.14 20.39
N ASP A 553 -21.47 -38.14 20.49
CA ASP A 553 -20.74 -39.22 21.18
C ASP A 553 -19.21 -39.02 21.14
N LEU A 554 -18.57 -39.46 22.21
CA LEU A 554 -17.14 -39.37 22.48
C LEU A 554 -16.32 -40.37 21.65
N GLY A 555 -15.22 -39.88 21.08
CA GLY A 555 -13.99 -40.67 20.86
C GLY A 555 -13.99 -41.63 19.67
N LYS A 556 -13.77 -41.13 18.44
CA LYS A 556 -13.25 -41.92 17.28
C LYS A 556 -13.04 -41.08 16.00
N THR A 557 -12.25 -40.00 16.01
CA THR A 557 -11.94 -39.29 14.74
C THR A 557 -10.65 -38.47 14.77
N ARG A 558 -9.48 -39.12 14.75
CA ARG A 558 -8.20 -38.47 14.38
C ARG A 558 -7.58 -38.98 13.08
N TYR A 559 -8.08 -40.07 12.50
CA TYR A 559 -7.56 -40.60 11.23
C TYR A 559 -8.19 -39.97 9.96
N CYS A 560 -9.35 -39.34 10.08
CA CYS A 560 -10.04 -38.72 8.93
C CYS A 560 -9.76 -37.21 8.77
N LEU A 561 -8.91 -36.63 9.63
CA LEU A 561 -8.69 -35.18 9.72
C LEU A 561 -7.56 -34.65 8.82
N VAL A 562 -6.63 -35.49 8.39
CA VAL A 562 -5.48 -35.09 7.52
C VAL A 562 -5.96 -34.59 6.14
N MET A 563 -7.14 -35.04 5.69
CA MET A 563 -7.78 -34.59 4.45
C MET A 563 -8.82 -33.46 4.64
N ARG A 564 -9.23 -33.12 5.89
CA ARG A 564 -10.34 -32.19 6.16
C ARG A 564 -9.93 -30.89 6.89
N ASN A 565 -8.72 -30.79 7.44
CA ASN A 565 -8.22 -29.56 8.06
C ASN A 565 -7.44 -28.71 7.05
N PRO A 566 -7.79 -27.42 6.80
CA PRO A 566 -7.04 -26.54 5.91
C PRO A 566 -5.58 -26.34 6.37
N LEU A 567 -5.31 -26.38 7.68
CA LEU A 567 -3.97 -26.21 8.26
C LEU A 567 -3.02 -27.35 7.89
N SER A 568 -3.43 -28.62 8.03
CA SER A 568 -2.59 -29.76 7.62
C SER A 568 -2.36 -29.84 6.10
N ARG A 569 -3.29 -29.28 5.29
CA ARG A 569 -3.09 -29.11 3.85
C ARG A 569 -2.04 -28.04 3.55
N VAL A 570 -2.01 -26.95 4.31
CA VAL A 570 -0.96 -25.92 4.22
C VAL A 570 0.39 -26.51 4.62
N ASP A 571 0.47 -27.34 5.66
CA ASP A 571 1.73 -27.99 6.09
C ASP A 571 2.24 -29.02 5.07
N SER A 572 1.35 -29.83 4.49
CA SER A 572 1.71 -30.74 3.39
C SER A 572 2.15 -30.00 2.12
N ARG A 573 1.56 -28.81 1.86
CA ARG A 573 1.97 -27.92 0.78
C ARG A 573 3.26 -27.21 1.12
N LEU A 574 3.54 -26.89 2.38
CA LEU A 574 4.77 -26.27 2.86
C LEU A 574 5.96 -27.24 2.85
N VAL A 575 5.75 -28.55 3.05
CA VAL A 575 6.79 -29.55 2.75
C VAL A 575 7.08 -29.57 1.26
N GLY A 576 6.02 -29.58 0.43
CA GLY A 576 6.17 -29.33 -0.99
C GLY A 576 6.92 -28.02 -1.26
N TYR A 577 6.56 -26.91 -0.60
CA TYR A 577 7.11 -25.58 -0.88
C TYR A 577 8.52 -25.34 -0.36
N ALA A 578 8.90 -26.00 0.74
CA ALA A 578 10.27 -26.07 1.24
C ALA A 578 11.19 -26.82 0.25
N ASP A 579 10.63 -27.70 -0.58
CA ASP A 579 11.31 -28.31 -1.73
C ASP A 579 11.15 -27.49 -3.04
N ILE A 580 10.15 -26.60 -3.17
CA ILE A 580 9.79 -25.88 -4.43
C ILE A 580 10.63 -24.62 -4.70
N GLY A 581 11.50 -24.18 -3.80
CA GLY A 581 12.18 -22.89 -3.92
C GLY A 581 13.21 -22.73 -5.06
N TYR A 582 13.00 -23.26 -6.27
CA TYR A 582 13.86 -23.22 -7.47
C TYR A 582 14.94 -24.33 -7.55
N LEU A 583 14.50 -25.59 -7.51
CA LEU A 583 15.24 -26.73 -8.09
C LEU A 583 15.16 -26.76 -9.62
N PHE A 584 14.99 -25.62 -10.30
CA PHE A 584 14.85 -25.64 -11.75
C PHE A 584 16.17 -26.12 -12.37
N ASP A 585 17.31 -25.48 -12.16
CA ASP A 585 18.57 -26.06 -12.67
C ASP A 585 19.21 -27.00 -11.63
N PRO A 586 19.34 -28.32 -11.86
CA PRO A 586 19.28 -29.02 -13.15
C PRO A 586 18.20 -30.14 -13.27
N TYR A 587 17.07 -30.09 -12.55
CA TYR A 587 16.09 -31.19 -12.58
C TYR A 587 15.10 -31.11 -13.76
N LYS A 588 14.76 -32.26 -14.35
CA LYS A 588 13.64 -32.33 -15.31
C LYS A 588 12.32 -32.12 -14.59
N PHE A 589 11.41 -31.36 -15.20
CA PHE A 589 10.08 -31.10 -14.65
C PHE A 589 9.28 -32.40 -14.36
N SER A 590 9.45 -33.44 -15.17
CA SER A 590 8.80 -34.73 -14.95
C SER A 590 9.31 -35.45 -13.70
N ALA A 591 10.61 -35.40 -13.40
CA ALA A 591 11.16 -35.95 -12.16
C ALA A 591 10.63 -35.20 -10.94
N TYR A 592 10.53 -33.87 -11.01
CA TYR A 592 9.91 -33.04 -9.98
C TYR A 592 8.50 -33.51 -9.62
N LEU A 593 7.63 -33.68 -10.61
CA LEU A 593 6.26 -34.17 -10.36
C LEU A 593 6.26 -35.54 -9.66
N ILE A 594 7.16 -36.45 -10.07
CA ILE A 594 7.24 -37.80 -9.48
C ILE A 594 7.67 -37.75 -8.02
N PHE A 595 8.80 -37.09 -7.73
CA PHE A 595 9.32 -37.08 -6.36
C PHE A 595 8.45 -36.26 -5.42
N SER A 596 7.85 -35.15 -5.87
CA SER A 596 6.92 -34.36 -5.05
C SER A 596 5.65 -35.14 -4.74
N CYS A 597 5.08 -35.85 -5.72
CA CYS A 597 3.93 -36.72 -5.47
C CYS A 597 4.26 -37.85 -4.47
N PHE A 598 5.43 -38.47 -4.58
CA PHE A 598 5.84 -39.54 -3.68
C PHE A 598 6.13 -39.03 -2.27
N LEU A 599 6.83 -37.90 -2.15
CA LEU A 599 7.16 -37.28 -0.87
C LEU A 599 5.89 -36.83 -0.13
N SER A 600 5.03 -36.05 -0.77
CA SER A 600 3.80 -35.54 -0.14
C SER A 600 2.73 -36.61 0.02
N GLY A 601 2.67 -37.60 -0.88
CA GLY A 601 1.64 -38.65 -0.88
C GLY A 601 1.96 -39.85 0.01
N PHE A 602 3.24 -40.13 0.28
CA PHE A 602 3.66 -41.32 1.03
C PHE A 602 4.66 -41.04 2.14
N VAL A 603 5.81 -40.41 1.83
CA VAL A 603 6.91 -40.28 2.80
C VAL A 603 6.54 -39.37 3.97
N TYR A 604 6.02 -38.17 3.69
CA TYR A 604 5.62 -37.20 4.71
C TYR A 604 4.44 -37.68 5.57
N PRO A 605 3.33 -38.21 5.02
CA PRO A 605 2.20 -38.70 5.83
C PRO A 605 2.59 -39.77 6.86
N VAL A 606 3.58 -40.61 6.56
CA VAL A 606 4.10 -41.61 7.51
C VAL A 606 4.79 -40.93 8.70
N VAL A 607 5.64 -39.94 8.45
CA VAL A 607 6.32 -39.18 9.51
C VAL A 607 5.31 -38.36 10.33
N ALA A 608 4.40 -37.65 9.66
CA ALA A 608 3.34 -36.89 10.32
C ALA A 608 2.45 -37.79 11.19
N HIS A 609 2.18 -39.02 10.75
CA HIS A 609 1.47 -40.01 11.56
C HIS A 609 2.25 -40.38 12.83
N TRP A 610 3.57 -40.64 12.73
CA TRP A 610 4.37 -41.05 13.88
C TRP A 610 4.34 -40.02 15.02
N VAL A 611 4.35 -38.73 14.68
CA VAL A 611 4.54 -37.63 15.64
C VAL A 611 3.21 -36.98 16.03
N TRP A 612 2.33 -36.67 15.07
CA TRP A 612 1.13 -35.87 15.33
C TRP A 612 -0.15 -36.69 15.50
N SER A 613 -0.18 -37.95 15.06
CA SER A 613 -1.33 -38.82 15.33
C SER A 613 -1.34 -39.27 16.79
N SER A 614 -2.51 -39.31 17.43
CA SER A 614 -2.67 -39.88 18.78
C SER A 614 -2.34 -41.37 18.87
N THR A 615 -2.18 -42.05 17.73
CA THR A 615 -1.76 -43.46 17.66
C THR A 615 -0.34 -43.60 17.10
N GLY A 616 0.37 -42.49 16.87
CA GLY A 616 1.76 -42.47 16.44
C GLY A 616 2.67 -42.92 17.57
N TRP A 617 3.73 -43.67 17.24
CA TRP A 617 4.64 -44.23 18.24
C TRP A 617 5.59 -43.18 18.86
N LEU A 618 5.85 -42.08 18.17
CA LEU A 618 6.59 -40.92 18.68
C LEU A 618 5.67 -39.90 19.35
N SER A 619 4.36 -40.03 19.21
CA SER A 619 3.46 -38.93 19.54
C SER A 619 3.43 -38.61 21.04
N PRO A 620 3.56 -37.31 21.41
CA PRO A 620 3.39 -36.86 22.78
C PRO A 620 1.91 -36.91 23.22
N ASN A 621 0.98 -37.16 22.28
CA ASN A 621 -0.45 -37.36 22.55
C ASN A 621 -0.85 -38.85 22.60
N SER A 622 0.11 -39.77 22.47
CA SER A 622 -0.14 -41.21 22.55
C SER A 622 -0.46 -41.66 23.96
N SER A 623 -1.24 -42.74 24.08
CA SER A 623 -1.44 -43.43 25.37
C SER A 623 -0.17 -44.12 25.87
N ASN A 624 0.74 -44.50 24.96
CA ASN A 624 2.02 -45.15 25.25
C ASN A 624 3.16 -44.22 24.83
N LEU A 625 3.65 -43.41 25.76
CA LEU A 625 4.67 -42.40 25.49
C LEU A 625 6.07 -43.01 25.43
N LEU A 626 6.80 -42.78 24.33
CA LEU A 626 8.21 -43.12 24.23
C LEU A 626 9.02 -42.36 25.28
N PHE A 627 9.82 -43.08 26.07
CA PHE A 627 10.59 -42.54 27.20
C PHE A 627 9.75 -41.69 28.18
N SER A 628 8.47 -42.04 28.34
CA SER A 628 7.50 -41.35 29.20
C SER A 628 7.18 -39.90 28.79
N SER A 629 7.66 -39.43 27.63
CA SER A 629 7.44 -38.06 27.14
C SER A 629 6.71 -38.04 25.78
N GLY A 630 7.17 -38.88 24.84
CA GLY A 630 6.93 -38.67 23.40
C GLY A 630 7.83 -37.55 22.86
N ALA A 631 7.93 -37.45 21.54
CA ALA A 631 8.72 -36.41 20.88
C ALA A 631 7.89 -35.12 20.80
N ILE A 632 8.49 -33.99 21.17
CA ILE A 632 7.84 -32.67 21.10
C ILE A 632 8.31 -32.00 19.84
N ASP A 633 7.50 -32.14 18.80
CA ASP A 633 7.61 -31.34 17.58
C ASP A 633 6.31 -30.58 17.37
N PHE A 634 6.20 -29.41 18.00
CA PHE A 634 4.95 -28.68 18.10
C PHE A 634 4.39 -28.26 16.73
N ALA A 635 5.24 -27.71 15.86
CA ALA A 635 4.85 -27.23 14.54
C ALA A 635 5.69 -27.81 13.38
N GLY A 636 6.70 -28.66 13.62
CA GLY A 636 7.42 -29.38 12.55
C GLY A 636 8.90 -29.04 12.29
N SER A 637 9.78 -28.86 13.30
CA SER A 637 11.23 -28.85 13.05
C SER A 637 11.73 -30.19 12.48
N GLY A 638 11.15 -31.30 12.94
CA GLY A 638 11.38 -32.64 12.42
C GLY A 638 10.45 -32.93 11.25
N VAL A 639 9.15 -32.95 11.52
CA VAL A 639 8.11 -33.45 10.60
C VAL A 639 8.06 -32.69 9.27
N VAL A 640 8.34 -31.38 9.27
CA VAL A 640 8.34 -30.56 8.06
C VAL A 640 9.76 -30.29 7.59
N HIS A 641 10.58 -29.66 8.43
CA HIS A 641 11.87 -29.14 8.00
C HIS A 641 12.95 -30.22 7.86
N LEU A 642 13.08 -31.14 8.82
CA LEU A 642 14.05 -32.24 8.70
C LEU A 642 13.67 -33.21 7.57
N VAL A 643 12.37 -33.46 7.35
CA VAL A 643 11.90 -34.29 6.21
C VAL A 643 12.31 -33.68 4.88
N GLY A 644 11.93 -32.41 4.62
CA GLY A 644 12.30 -31.72 3.38
C GLY A 644 13.81 -31.57 3.23
N GLY A 645 14.52 -31.20 4.31
CA GLY A 645 15.97 -31.04 4.30
C GLY A 645 16.74 -32.34 3.97
N VAL A 646 16.31 -33.49 4.48
CA VAL A 646 16.94 -34.79 4.15
C VAL A 646 16.54 -35.26 2.75
N ALA A 647 15.33 -34.96 2.27
CA ALA A 647 14.94 -35.23 0.88
C ALA A 647 15.78 -34.39 -0.10
N GLY A 648 15.93 -33.08 0.16
CA GLY A 648 16.78 -32.16 -0.59
C GLY A 648 18.26 -32.56 -0.57
N LEU A 649 18.74 -33.13 0.54
CA LEU A 649 20.09 -33.71 0.64
C LEU A 649 20.28 -34.81 -0.40
N TRP A 650 19.37 -35.79 -0.45
CA TRP A 650 19.49 -36.92 -1.39
C TRP A 650 19.33 -36.49 -2.84
N GLY A 651 18.43 -35.54 -3.11
CA GLY A 651 18.30 -34.93 -4.44
C GLY A 651 19.64 -34.33 -4.86
N SER A 652 20.12 -33.32 -4.15
CA SER A 652 21.34 -32.58 -4.51
C SER A 652 22.59 -33.46 -4.53
N PHE A 653 22.65 -34.48 -3.66
CA PHE A 653 23.80 -35.37 -3.58
C PHE A 653 23.87 -36.32 -4.79
N ILE A 654 22.73 -36.89 -5.21
CA ILE A 654 22.67 -37.83 -6.35
C ILE A 654 22.75 -37.08 -7.68
N GLU A 655 22.10 -35.92 -7.75
CA GLU A 655 22.12 -35.08 -8.95
C GLU A 655 23.51 -34.51 -9.23
N GLY A 656 24.25 -34.21 -8.16
CA GLY A 656 25.57 -33.61 -8.22
C GLY A 656 25.53 -32.10 -8.51
N PRO A 657 26.70 -31.44 -8.51
CA PRO A 657 26.76 -30.00 -8.60
C PRO A 657 26.33 -29.45 -9.96
N ARG A 658 25.81 -28.22 -9.95
CA ARG A 658 25.50 -27.48 -11.19
C ARG A 658 26.77 -27.17 -11.95
N VAL A 659 26.66 -27.10 -13.28
CA VAL A 659 27.76 -26.77 -14.19
C VAL A 659 28.33 -25.40 -13.80
N GLY A 660 29.66 -25.33 -13.69
CA GLY A 660 30.37 -24.10 -13.33
C GLY A 660 30.33 -23.72 -11.85
N ARG A 661 29.65 -24.48 -10.98
CA ARG A 661 29.64 -24.22 -9.52
C ARG A 661 31.02 -24.36 -8.87
N PHE A 662 31.82 -25.31 -9.36
CA PHE A 662 33.19 -25.56 -8.90
C PHE A 662 34.14 -25.56 -10.10
N ASP A 663 35.28 -24.87 -9.97
CA ASP A 663 36.31 -24.83 -11.02
C ASP A 663 37.16 -26.12 -11.06
N ALA A 664 38.07 -26.21 -12.04
CA ALA A 664 38.98 -27.33 -12.19
C ALA A 664 39.92 -27.55 -10.98
N PHE A 665 40.13 -26.53 -10.15
CA PHE A 665 40.91 -26.58 -8.92
C PHE A 665 40.06 -26.86 -7.68
N ARG A 666 38.77 -27.20 -7.86
CA ARG A 666 37.78 -27.46 -6.80
C ARG A 666 37.42 -26.22 -5.98
N ASN A 667 37.73 -25.01 -6.45
CA ASN A 667 37.29 -23.79 -5.80
C ASN A 667 35.81 -23.54 -6.11
N ALA A 668 35.08 -23.04 -5.11
CA ALA A 668 33.70 -22.65 -5.26
C ALA A 668 33.58 -21.34 -6.05
N ILE A 669 32.86 -21.38 -7.18
CA ILE A 669 32.46 -20.19 -7.95
C ILE A 669 31.05 -19.80 -7.49
N PRO A 670 30.84 -18.56 -6.98
CA PRO A 670 29.51 -18.10 -6.59
C PRO A 670 28.59 -17.96 -7.81
N ILE A 671 27.45 -18.67 -7.80
CA ILE A 671 26.36 -18.45 -8.74
C ILE A 671 25.43 -17.40 -8.12
N ARG A 672 25.34 -16.22 -8.75
CA ARG A 672 24.55 -15.11 -8.21
C ARG A 672 23.06 -15.42 -8.30
N GLY A 673 22.32 -15.12 -7.23
CA GLY A 673 20.87 -15.19 -7.25
C GLY A 673 20.27 -14.20 -8.25
N HIS A 674 19.19 -14.60 -8.92
CA HIS A 674 18.55 -13.81 -9.97
C HIS A 674 18.02 -12.46 -9.47
N ASN A 675 17.48 -12.40 -8.23
CA ASN A 675 16.92 -11.17 -7.67
C ASN A 675 16.87 -11.16 -6.13
N ALA A 676 17.73 -10.36 -5.48
CA ALA A 676 17.76 -10.27 -4.02
C ALA A 676 16.50 -9.66 -3.40
N THR A 677 15.78 -8.80 -4.12
CA THR A 677 14.53 -8.19 -3.63
C THR A 677 13.42 -9.23 -3.51
N LEU A 678 13.34 -10.17 -4.47
CA LEU A 678 12.37 -11.28 -4.39
C LEU A 678 12.68 -12.22 -3.22
N VAL A 679 13.95 -12.48 -2.93
CA VAL A 679 14.34 -13.28 -1.74
C VAL A 679 13.95 -12.56 -0.45
N VAL A 680 14.18 -11.26 -0.35
CA VAL A 680 13.78 -10.46 0.82
C VAL A 680 12.25 -10.43 0.96
N LEU A 681 11.51 -10.22 -0.14
CA LEU A 681 10.05 -10.27 -0.14
C LEU A 681 9.54 -11.65 0.30
N GLY A 682 10.10 -12.72 -0.27
CA GLY A 682 9.80 -14.10 0.12
C GLY A 682 10.06 -14.34 1.61
N THR A 683 11.16 -13.82 2.15
CA THR A 683 11.48 -13.91 3.58
C THR A 683 10.45 -13.19 4.45
N PHE A 684 9.97 -12.00 4.04
CA PHE A 684 8.90 -11.30 4.77
C PHE A 684 7.56 -12.04 4.70
N LEU A 685 7.21 -12.61 3.54
CA LEU A 685 6.01 -13.41 3.37
C LEU A 685 6.08 -14.69 4.22
N LEU A 686 7.23 -15.37 4.26
CA LEU A 686 7.48 -16.53 5.10
C LEU A 686 7.44 -16.17 6.59
N TRP A 687 8.00 -15.03 7.01
CA TRP A 687 7.91 -14.55 8.38
C TRP A 687 6.45 -14.35 8.77
N PHE A 688 5.67 -13.61 7.97
CA PHE A 688 4.24 -13.43 8.22
C PHE A 688 3.50 -14.77 8.26
N GLY A 689 3.75 -15.65 7.30
CA GLY A 689 3.19 -17.00 7.23
C GLY A 689 3.55 -17.85 8.45
N TRP A 690 4.72 -17.65 9.06
CA TRP A 690 5.16 -18.39 10.24
C TRP A 690 4.31 -18.11 11.49
N PHE A 691 3.60 -16.98 11.54
CA PHE A 691 2.59 -16.73 12.58
C PHE A 691 1.32 -17.56 12.38
N GLY A 692 1.00 -17.94 11.14
CA GLY A 692 -0.03 -18.94 10.84
C GLY A 692 0.46 -20.36 11.12
N PHE A 693 1.76 -20.63 10.92
CA PHE A 693 2.37 -21.95 11.10
C PHE A 693 2.56 -22.31 12.58
N ASN A 694 3.37 -21.54 13.31
CA ASN A 694 3.73 -21.87 14.70
C ASN A 694 2.55 -21.61 15.67
N PRO A 695 2.07 -20.36 15.86
CA PRO A 695 0.89 -20.11 16.71
C PRO A 695 -0.38 -20.86 16.28
N GLY A 696 -0.57 -21.08 14.98
CA GLY A 696 -1.73 -21.81 14.46
C GLY A 696 -1.78 -23.29 14.85
N SER A 697 -0.63 -23.88 15.22
CA SER A 697 -0.52 -25.29 15.63
C SER A 697 -1.23 -25.64 16.96
N PHE A 698 -1.78 -24.64 17.66
CA PHE A 698 -2.68 -24.89 18.80
C PHE A 698 -4.07 -25.42 18.39
N ASP A 699 -4.48 -25.28 17.12
CA ASP A 699 -5.80 -25.61 16.52
C ASP A 699 -7.02 -24.89 17.14
N LYS A 700 -6.97 -24.50 18.42
CA LYS A 700 -8.03 -23.86 19.20
C LYS A 700 -7.44 -22.81 20.13
N ILE A 701 -8.01 -21.61 20.10
CA ILE A 701 -7.52 -20.46 20.89
C ILE A 701 -8.24 -20.34 22.24
N LEU A 702 -9.56 -20.48 22.28
CA LEU A 702 -10.39 -20.25 23.47
C LEU A 702 -10.54 -21.52 24.32
N VAL A 703 -9.42 -22.03 24.84
CA VAL A 703 -9.38 -23.18 25.76
C VAL A 703 -8.68 -22.72 27.04
N ALA A 704 -9.42 -22.58 28.14
CA ALA A 704 -8.88 -22.17 29.44
C ALA A 704 -8.09 -23.32 30.09
N TYR A 705 -7.00 -23.00 30.78
CA TYR A 705 -6.30 -23.99 31.61
C TYR A 705 -7.02 -24.13 32.97
N PRO A 706 -7.11 -25.37 33.51
CA PRO A 706 -7.70 -25.60 34.82
C PRO A 706 -7.06 -24.74 35.92
N ASN A 707 -7.88 -24.25 36.85
CA ASN A 707 -7.45 -23.50 38.04
C ASN A 707 -6.68 -22.20 37.78
N THR A 708 -6.80 -21.63 36.57
CA THR A 708 -6.30 -20.29 36.23
C THR A 708 -7.44 -19.42 35.72
N SER A 709 -7.49 -18.15 36.10
CA SER A 709 -8.51 -17.20 35.64
C SER A 709 -8.10 -16.41 34.40
N ASP A 710 -6.80 -16.37 34.09
CA ASP A 710 -6.18 -15.53 33.07
C ASP A 710 -5.35 -16.32 32.03
N GLN A 711 -5.20 -17.65 32.19
CA GLN A 711 -4.40 -18.48 31.30
C GLN A 711 -5.23 -19.51 30.51
N GLY A 712 -4.75 -19.80 29.31
CA GLY A 712 -5.35 -20.75 28.38
C GLY A 712 -4.52 -20.87 27.11
N ASN A 713 -5.03 -21.55 26.10
CA ASN A 713 -4.35 -21.65 24.81
C ASN A 713 -4.01 -20.26 24.23
N TRP A 714 -4.77 -19.20 24.52
CA TRP A 714 -4.44 -17.83 24.11
C TRP A 714 -3.09 -17.34 24.67
N THR A 715 -2.70 -17.73 25.89
CA THR A 715 -1.38 -17.39 26.43
C THR A 715 -0.28 -18.23 25.75
N GLY A 716 -0.58 -19.50 25.43
CA GLY A 716 0.31 -20.37 24.64
C GLY A 716 0.56 -19.86 23.22
N VAL A 717 -0.49 -19.42 22.52
CA VAL A 717 -0.44 -18.80 21.19
C VAL A 717 0.39 -17.51 21.23
N GLY A 718 0.15 -16.64 22.21
CA GLY A 718 0.93 -15.42 22.40
C GLY A 718 2.41 -15.70 22.66
N ARG A 719 2.73 -16.67 23.54
CA ARG A 719 4.11 -17.11 23.79
C ARG A 719 4.77 -17.63 22.52
N THR A 720 4.05 -18.44 21.76
CA THR A 720 4.54 -19.04 20.50
C THR A 720 4.85 -17.99 19.45
N ALA A 721 4.04 -16.94 19.35
CA ALA A 721 4.29 -15.81 18.46
C ALA A 721 5.58 -15.05 18.85
N VAL A 722 5.78 -14.85 20.16
CA VAL A 722 6.97 -14.18 20.71
C VAL A 722 8.23 -15.01 20.50
N THR A 723 8.23 -16.29 20.87
CA THR A 723 9.40 -17.18 20.71
C THR A 723 9.79 -17.31 19.24
N THR A 724 8.80 -17.44 18.34
CA THR A 724 9.04 -17.50 16.89
C THR A 724 9.79 -16.27 16.38
N THR A 725 9.29 -15.09 16.72
CA THR A 725 9.90 -13.82 16.30
C THR A 725 11.29 -13.61 16.89
N LEU A 726 11.48 -13.94 18.18
CA LEU A 726 12.77 -13.78 18.85
C LEU A 726 13.84 -14.70 18.26
N ALA A 727 13.52 -15.96 17.97
CA ALA A 727 14.47 -16.90 17.38
C ALA A 727 14.90 -16.48 15.98
N GLY A 728 13.96 -16.17 15.08
CA GLY A 728 14.28 -15.72 13.72
C GLY A 728 15.06 -14.40 13.71
N SER A 729 14.66 -13.43 14.53
CA SER A 729 15.37 -12.15 14.63
C SER A 729 16.80 -12.34 15.15
N THR A 730 16.97 -13.19 16.15
CA THR A 730 18.30 -13.46 16.71
C THR A 730 19.18 -14.17 15.70
N ALA A 731 18.66 -15.19 15.00
CA ALA A 731 19.40 -15.90 13.98
C ALA A 731 19.82 -14.97 12.82
N GLY A 732 18.91 -14.08 12.35
CA GLY A 732 19.23 -13.07 11.36
C GLY A 732 20.35 -12.12 11.78
N ILE A 733 20.32 -11.62 13.02
CA ILE A 733 21.36 -10.74 13.58
C ILE A 733 22.69 -11.48 13.72
N VAL A 734 22.67 -12.71 14.23
CA VAL A 734 23.89 -13.51 14.42
C VAL A 734 24.49 -13.88 13.08
N THR A 735 23.68 -14.21 12.07
CA THR A 735 24.19 -14.45 10.72
C THR A 735 24.77 -13.19 10.09
N LEU A 736 24.11 -12.03 10.23
CA LEU A 736 24.62 -10.73 9.75
C LEU A 736 26.03 -10.45 10.27
N PHE A 737 26.23 -10.53 11.59
CA PHE A 737 27.54 -10.25 12.20
C PHE A 737 28.54 -11.38 12.02
N GLY A 738 28.10 -12.65 12.14
CA GLY A 738 28.95 -13.83 12.00
C GLY A 738 29.54 -13.93 10.59
N ARG A 739 28.72 -13.76 9.55
CA ARG A 739 29.17 -13.77 8.16
C ARG A 739 30.03 -12.55 7.83
N ARG A 740 29.70 -11.37 8.37
CA ARG A 740 30.57 -10.19 8.26
C ARG A 740 31.98 -10.45 8.80
N LEU A 741 32.10 -11.14 9.94
CA LEU A 741 33.41 -11.46 10.53
C LEU A 741 34.18 -12.50 9.70
N LEU A 742 33.50 -13.43 9.04
CA LEU A 742 34.12 -14.50 8.25
C LEU A 742 34.50 -14.07 6.83
N VAL A 743 33.67 -13.26 6.17
CA VAL A 743 33.79 -12.94 4.73
C VAL A 743 34.15 -11.48 4.48
N GLY A 744 34.00 -10.59 5.47
CA GLY A 744 34.46 -9.20 5.37
C GLY A 744 33.54 -8.25 4.59
N HIS A 745 32.35 -8.68 4.19
CA HIS A 745 31.28 -7.84 3.61
C HIS A 745 29.92 -8.16 4.26
N TRP A 746 28.92 -7.31 4.02
CA TRP A 746 27.54 -7.53 4.47
C TRP A 746 26.73 -8.10 3.30
N ASP A 747 25.93 -9.13 3.54
CA ASP A 747 25.11 -9.78 2.52
C ASP A 747 23.67 -9.94 3.03
N ALA A 748 22.69 -9.45 2.27
CA ALA A 748 21.28 -9.51 2.64
C ALA A 748 20.69 -10.92 2.53
N LEU A 749 21.18 -11.75 1.61
CA LEU A 749 20.71 -13.11 1.40
C LEU A 749 21.13 -14.01 2.58
N ASP A 750 22.36 -13.85 3.06
CA ASP A 750 22.84 -14.51 4.27
C ASP A 750 21.93 -14.20 5.48
N VAL A 751 21.50 -12.94 5.63
CA VAL A 751 20.57 -12.55 6.70
C VAL A 751 19.21 -13.20 6.52
N CYS A 752 18.68 -13.23 5.31
CA CYS A 752 17.39 -13.87 5.01
C CYS A 752 17.41 -15.35 5.38
N ASN A 753 18.44 -16.09 4.95
CA ASN A 753 18.63 -17.50 5.32
C ASN A 753 18.83 -17.68 6.83
N GLY A 754 19.54 -16.75 7.48
CA GLY A 754 19.67 -16.72 8.93
C GLY A 754 18.34 -16.59 9.65
N VAL A 755 17.48 -15.65 9.23
CA VAL A 755 16.13 -15.45 9.79
C VAL A 755 15.30 -16.73 9.64
N LEU A 756 15.27 -17.30 8.43
CA LEU A 756 14.53 -18.54 8.16
C LEU A 756 15.07 -19.72 8.98
N GLY A 757 16.40 -19.86 9.12
CA GLY A 757 17.01 -20.90 9.95
C GLY A 757 16.60 -20.80 11.43
N GLY A 758 16.45 -19.57 11.95
CA GLY A 758 15.93 -19.35 13.30
C GLY A 758 14.45 -19.75 13.45
N PHE A 759 13.62 -19.48 12.44
CA PHE A 759 12.22 -19.93 12.43
C PHE A 759 12.11 -21.45 12.34
N VAL A 760 12.90 -22.09 11.49
CA VAL A 760 12.98 -23.55 11.39
C VAL A 760 13.35 -24.18 12.73
N ALA A 761 14.38 -23.67 13.40
CA ALA A 761 14.87 -24.25 14.65
C ALA A 761 13.85 -24.13 15.80
N ILE A 762 13.18 -22.99 15.94
CA ILE A 762 12.24 -22.79 17.06
C ILE A 762 10.93 -23.56 16.89
N THR A 763 10.61 -24.02 15.68
CA THR A 763 9.31 -24.62 15.32
C THR A 763 8.89 -25.79 16.22
N SER A 764 9.79 -26.70 16.59
CA SER A 764 9.47 -27.81 17.52
C SER A 764 9.20 -27.33 18.95
N GLY A 765 9.91 -26.31 19.41
CA GLY A 765 9.91 -25.85 20.80
C GLY A 765 9.07 -24.60 21.06
N CYS A 766 8.51 -23.97 20.03
CA CYS A 766 7.97 -22.61 20.08
C CYS A 766 6.88 -22.41 21.16
N ALA A 767 6.07 -23.44 21.44
CA ALA A 767 5.04 -23.41 22.48
C ALA A 767 5.54 -23.77 23.88
N VAL A 768 6.68 -24.46 24.00
CA VAL A 768 7.13 -25.11 25.24
C VAL A 768 8.39 -24.51 25.86
N VAL A 769 9.00 -23.49 25.26
CA VAL A 769 10.19 -22.81 25.81
C VAL A 769 9.88 -21.40 26.28
N GLU A 770 10.75 -20.88 27.16
CA GLU A 770 10.71 -19.49 27.59
C GLU A 770 11.20 -18.53 26.47
N PRO A 771 10.70 -17.28 26.41
CA PRO A 771 11.14 -16.29 25.42
C PRO A 771 12.66 -16.06 25.38
N TRP A 772 13.34 -16.07 26.52
CA TRP A 772 14.81 -15.93 26.55
C TRP A 772 15.52 -17.12 25.90
N ALA A 773 14.96 -18.33 26.02
CA ALA A 773 15.54 -19.53 25.43
C ALA A 773 15.42 -19.50 23.90
N ALA A 774 14.37 -18.87 23.36
CA ALA A 774 14.23 -18.68 21.92
C ALA A 774 15.37 -17.84 21.30
N VAL A 775 15.91 -16.86 22.04
CA VAL A 775 17.12 -16.12 21.64
C VAL A 775 18.31 -17.06 21.53
N VAL A 776 18.50 -17.95 22.51
CA VAL A 776 19.56 -18.97 22.50
C VAL A 776 19.37 -19.93 21.31
N CYS A 777 18.14 -20.36 21.03
CA CYS A 777 17.80 -21.19 19.88
C CYS A 777 18.27 -20.54 18.57
N GLY A 778 17.88 -19.29 18.33
CA GLY A 778 18.24 -18.53 17.14
C GLY A 778 19.75 -18.30 17.01
N PHE A 779 20.44 -18.02 18.12
CA PHE A 779 21.89 -17.84 18.13
C PHE A 779 22.63 -19.08 17.61
N PHE A 780 22.29 -20.26 18.14
CA PHE A 780 22.95 -21.50 17.71
C PHE A 780 22.45 -21.98 16.33
N ALA A 781 21.19 -21.71 15.97
CA ALA A 781 20.67 -22.02 14.63
C ALA A 781 21.49 -21.31 13.54
N ALA A 782 21.83 -20.04 13.74
CA ALA A 782 22.70 -19.30 12.82
C ALA A 782 24.09 -19.96 12.66
N TRP A 783 24.70 -20.44 13.75
CA TRP A 783 26.00 -21.11 13.69
C TRP A 783 25.92 -22.50 13.04
N VAL A 784 24.82 -23.23 13.24
CA VAL A 784 24.55 -24.49 12.54
C VAL A 784 24.48 -24.24 11.03
N LEU A 785 23.68 -23.26 10.60
CA LEU A 785 23.57 -22.89 9.18
C LEU A 785 24.93 -22.50 8.58
N ILE A 786 25.65 -21.56 9.22
CA ILE A 786 26.97 -21.10 8.76
C ILE A 786 27.95 -22.27 8.67
N GLY A 787 28.00 -23.12 9.70
CA GLY A 787 28.89 -24.27 9.76
C GLY A 787 28.61 -25.29 8.66
N LEU A 788 27.33 -25.60 8.42
CA LEU A 788 26.92 -26.52 7.36
C LEU A 788 27.15 -25.94 5.96
N ASN A 789 26.98 -24.63 5.77
CA ASN A 789 27.32 -23.98 4.50
C ASN A 789 28.83 -24.07 4.21
N ILE A 790 29.68 -23.85 5.22
CA ILE A 790 31.14 -24.03 5.07
C ILE A 790 31.47 -25.50 4.76
N LEU A 791 30.79 -26.45 5.42
CA LEU A 791 31.00 -27.87 5.18
C LEU A 791 30.58 -28.28 3.76
N ALA A 792 29.43 -27.80 3.28
CA ALA A 792 28.93 -28.06 1.93
C ALA A 792 29.96 -27.62 0.88
N LEU A 793 30.51 -26.41 1.01
CA LEU A 793 31.57 -25.91 0.12
C LEU A 793 32.82 -26.80 0.14
N LYS A 794 33.25 -27.25 1.33
CA LYS A 794 34.43 -28.14 1.47
C LYS A 794 34.21 -29.53 0.86
N LEU A 795 32.99 -30.04 0.93
CA LEU A 795 32.61 -31.34 0.37
C LEU A 795 32.24 -31.27 -1.12
N GLN A 796 32.30 -30.08 -1.73
CA GLN A 796 31.79 -29.82 -3.08
C GLN A 796 30.32 -30.21 -3.27
N PHE A 797 29.54 -30.06 -2.20
CA PHE A 797 28.11 -30.25 -2.22
C PHE A 797 27.44 -28.94 -2.64
N ASP A 798 26.66 -28.98 -3.71
CA ASP A 798 25.93 -27.83 -4.23
C ASP A 798 24.44 -28.04 -4.01
N ASP A 799 23.95 -27.50 -2.90
CA ASP A 799 22.53 -27.31 -2.64
C ASP A 799 22.18 -25.86 -3.02
N PRO A 800 21.45 -25.63 -4.13
CA PRO A 800 21.21 -24.29 -4.67
C PRO A 800 20.57 -23.30 -3.69
N LEU A 801 19.77 -23.82 -2.75
CA LEU A 801 18.96 -23.03 -1.82
C LEU A 801 19.43 -23.18 -0.38
N GLU A 802 20.47 -23.97 -0.16
CA GLU A 802 20.92 -24.38 1.17
C GLU A 802 19.80 -25.11 1.93
N ALA A 803 18.88 -25.78 1.24
CA ALA A 803 17.70 -26.41 1.85
C ALA A 803 18.10 -27.48 2.88
N THR A 804 19.14 -28.26 2.59
CA THR A 804 19.71 -29.24 3.50
C THR A 804 20.27 -28.59 4.76
N GLN A 805 21.05 -27.52 4.60
CA GLN A 805 21.71 -26.82 5.70
C GLN A 805 20.69 -26.07 6.56
N LEU A 806 19.74 -25.40 5.92
CA LEU A 806 18.73 -24.57 6.55
C LEU A 806 17.62 -25.42 7.16
N HIS A 807 16.92 -26.24 6.38
CA HIS A 807 15.80 -27.03 6.89
C HIS A 807 16.27 -28.29 7.62
N GLY A 808 17.21 -29.04 7.06
CA GLY A 808 17.75 -30.25 7.68
C GLY A 808 18.58 -29.93 8.92
N GLY A 809 19.58 -29.05 8.76
CA GLY A 809 20.49 -28.66 9.84
C GLY A 809 19.80 -27.92 10.98
N CYS A 810 19.14 -26.80 10.69
CA CYS A 810 18.44 -26.05 11.75
C CYS A 810 17.23 -26.82 12.31
N GLY A 811 16.58 -27.68 11.51
CA GLY A 811 15.49 -28.55 11.99
C GLY A 811 15.98 -29.59 13.00
N ALA A 812 17.10 -30.26 12.70
CA ALA A 812 17.77 -31.16 13.63
C ALA A 812 18.20 -30.44 14.92
N TRP A 813 18.77 -29.23 14.80
CA TRP A 813 19.07 -28.40 15.96
C TRP A 813 17.82 -28.06 16.78
N GLY A 814 16.71 -27.73 16.12
CA GLY A 814 15.43 -27.45 16.76
C GLY A 814 14.95 -28.59 17.66
N LEU A 815 14.96 -29.82 17.14
CA LEU A 815 14.57 -31.01 17.91
C LEU A 815 15.45 -31.18 19.17
N ILE A 816 16.77 -31.09 19.01
CA ILE A 816 17.73 -31.19 20.11
C ILE A 816 17.50 -30.05 21.12
N PHE A 817 17.36 -28.82 20.64
CA PHE A 817 17.14 -27.63 21.47
C PHE A 817 15.88 -27.77 22.33
N THR A 818 14.77 -28.25 21.75
CA THR A 818 13.53 -28.51 22.48
C THR A 818 13.74 -29.54 23.60
N GLY A 819 14.49 -30.61 23.32
CA GLY A 819 14.86 -31.61 24.33
C GLY A 819 15.75 -31.08 25.45
N LEU A 820 16.45 -29.97 25.24
CA LEU A 820 17.31 -29.33 26.24
C LEU A 820 16.56 -28.28 27.07
N PHE A 821 15.69 -27.47 26.45
CA PHE A 821 15.17 -26.23 27.05
C PHE A 821 13.65 -26.17 27.26
N ALA A 822 12.88 -27.20 26.90
CA ALA A 822 11.44 -27.21 27.17
C ALA A 822 11.14 -27.06 28.68
N LYS A 823 10.23 -26.17 29.05
CA LYS A 823 9.81 -25.93 30.43
C LYS A 823 8.64 -26.83 30.79
N GLU A 824 8.72 -27.49 31.95
CA GLU A 824 7.70 -28.43 32.44
C GLU A 824 6.28 -27.87 32.35
N GLU A 825 6.06 -26.69 32.91
CA GLU A 825 4.78 -25.98 32.90
C GLU A 825 4.20 -25.86 31.48
N PHE A 826 5.04 -25.50 30.51
CA PHE A 826 4.59 -25.25 29.14
C PHE A 826 4.37 -26.54 28.36
N VAL A 827 5.14 -27.60 28.67
CA VAL A 827 4.89 -28.95 28.14
C VAL A 827 3.51 -29.45 28.59
N VAL A 828 3.18 -29.30 29.87
CA VAL A 828 1.87 -29.70 30.43
C VAL A 828 0.75 -28.85 29.83
N GLN A 829 0.95 -27.53 29.68
CA GLN A 829 0.00 -26.65 29.01
C GLN A 829 -0.29 -27.09 27.56
N ALA A 830 0.76 -27.39 26.78
CA ALA A 830 0.62 -27.73 25.37
C ALA A 830 0.01 -29.13 25.13
N TYR A 831 0.42 -30.15 25.89
CA TYR A 831 0.08 -31.55 25.60
C TYR A 831 -0.92 -32.20 26.56
N ASN A 832 -1.20 -31.56 27.70
CA ASN A 832 -2.20 -32.02 28.66
C ASN A 832 -3.24 -30.95 28.97
N SER A 833 -3.29 -29.88 28.16
CA SER A 833 -4.23 -28.77 28.31
C SER A 833 -4.23 -28.18 29.73
N GLY A 834 -3.05 -28.14 30.37
CA GLY A 834 -2.90 -27.59 31.72
C GLY A 834 -3.43 -28.49 32.84
N ALA A 835 -3.60 -29.79 32.61
CA ALA A 835 -4.04 -30.73 33.64
C ALA A 835 -3.16 -30.67 34.91
N VAL A 836 -3.82 -30.56 36.06
CA VAL A 836 -3.16 -30.39 37.37
C VAL A 836 -2.66 -31.73 37.89
N GLY A 837 -1.48 -31.75 38.50
CA GLY A 837 -0.87 -32.97 39.07
C GLY A 837 -0.27 -33.92 38.03
N THR A 838 -0.24 -33.52 36.75
CA THR A 838 0.45 -34.27 35.69
C THR A 838 1.91 -33.86 35.65
N VAL A 839 2.83 -34.84 35.74
CA VAL A 839 4.27 -34.62 35.56
C VAL A 839 4.68 -35.25 34.24
N ARG A 840 5.39 -34.50 33.40
CA ARG A 840 5.97 -34.99 32.16
C ARG A 840 7.46 -34.70 32.11
N PRO A 841 8.29 -35.60 31.54
CA PRO A 841 9.67 -35.25 31.23
C PRO A 841 9.71 -34.00 30.33
N TYR A 842 10.62 -33.10 30.66
CA TYR A 842 10.81 -31.81 30.01
C TYR A 842 12.30 -31.58 29.74
N GLY A 843 12.71 -30.36 29.40
CA GLY A 843 14.07 -30.05 28.96
C GLY A 843 15.15 -30.49 29.94
N LEU A 844 16.20 -31.13 29.45
CA LEU A 844 17.33 -31.63 30.26
C LEU A 844 17.96 -30.51 31.12
N PHE A 845 18.20 -29.34 30.53
CA PHE A 845 18.79 -28.20 31.24
C PHE A 845 17.79 -27.45 32.14
N MET A 846 16.51 -27.77 32.02
CA MET A 846 15.46 -27.28 32.91
C MET A 846 15.26 -28.21 34.11
N GLY A 847 15.90 -29.39 34.13
CA GLY A 847 15.79 -30.39 35.20
C GLY A 847 14.90 -31.60 34.87
N GLY A 848 14.39 -31.70 33.64
CA GLY A 848 13.41 -32.73 33.22
C GLY A 848 13.97 -34.12 32.90
N GLY A 849 15.27 -34.34 33.12
CA GLY A 849 15.94 -35.61 32.85
C GLY A 849 16.12 -35.91 31.36
N TRP A 850 16.44 -37.17 31.04
CA TRP A 850 16.79 -37.60 29.68
C TRP A 850 15.60 -37.99 28.81
N GLY A 851 14.39 -38.10 29.38
CA GLY A 851 13.23 -38.67 28.68
C GLY A 851 12.86 -37.92 27.40
N LEU A 852 12.68 -36.59 27.50
CA LEU A 852 12.33 -35.77 26.35
C LEU A 852 13.47 -35.72 25.31
N LEU A 853 14.71 -35.48 25.75
CA LEU A 853 15.85 -35.44 24.82
C LEU A 853 16.04 -36.78 24.08
N GLY A 854 15.87 -37.91 24.77
CA GLY A 854 15.89 -39.23 24.15
C GLY A 854 14.82 -39.39 23.07
N ALA A 855 13.61 -38.87 23.30
CA ALA A 855 12.52 -38.93 22.33
C ALA A 855 12.80 -38.06 21.10
N GLN A 856 13.35 -36.85 21.28
CA GLN A 856 13.77 -35.97 20.17
C GLN A 856 14.87 -36.60 19.32
N VAL A 857 15.85 -37.27 19.94
CA VAL A 857 16.91 -37.98 19.22
C VAL A 857 16.34 -39.18 18.46
N ALA A 858 15.40 -39.92 19.06
CA ALA A 858 14.73 -41.02 18.37
C ALA A 858 13.93 -40.52 17.15
N GLU A 859 13.21 -39.40 17.27
CA GLU A 859 12.54 -38.75 16.14
C GLU A 859 13.52 -38.37 15.03
N LEU A 860 14.59 -37.65 15.38
CA LEU A 860 15.63 -37.22 14.43
C LEU A 860 16.18 -38.41 13.64
N LEU A 861 16.59 -39.48 14.33
CA LEU A 861 17.16 -40.67 13.70
C LEU A 861 16.12 -41.43 12.85
N ALA A 862 14.87 -41.52 13.32
CA ALA A 862 13.80 -42.17 12.58
C ALA A 862 13.46 -41.41 11.29
N ILE A 863 13.38 -40.08 11.34
CA ILE A 863 13.12 -39.24 10.17
C ILE A 863 14.28 -39.34 9.17
N VAL A 864 15.52 -39.14 9.62
CA VAL A 864 16.70 -39.25 8.75
C VAL A 864 16.78 -40.63 8.10
N GLY A 865 16.56 -41.69 8.87
CA GLY A 865 16.55 -43.07 8.36
C GLY A 865 15.44 -43.31 7.35
N TRP A 866 14.19 -42.95 7.66
CA TRP A 866 13.02 -43.17 6.81
C TRP A 866 13.10 -42.40 5.49
N VAL A 867 13.41 -41.11 5.56
CA VAL A 867 13.53 -40.26 4.36
C VAL A 867 14.70 -40.74 3.51
N SER A 868 15.82 -41.14 4.11
CA SER A 868 16.96 -41.70 3.35
C SER A 868 16.63 -43.02 2.68
N LEU A 869 15.94 -43.92 3.38
CA LEU A 869 15.54 -45.24 2.84
C LEU A 869 14.48 -45.15 1.73
N THR A 870 13.74 -44.05 1.65
CA THR A 870 12.68 -43.85 0.66
C THR A 870 13.12 -42.94 -0.48
N MET A 871 13.61 -41.75 -0.18
CA MET A 871 14.01 -40.75 -1.18
C MET A 871 15.35 -41.08 -1.83
N GLY A 872 16.32 -41.64 -1.11
CA GLY A 872 17.61 -42.03 -1.67
C GLY A 872 17.47 -43.01 -2.85
N PRO A 873 16.79 -44.16 -2.68
CA PRO A 873 16.52 -45.09 -3.77
C PRO A 873 15.67 -44.50 -4.90
N LEU A 874 14.69 -43.63 -4.58
CA LEU A 874 13.89 -42.95 -5.60
C LEU A 874 14.76 -42.08 -6.49
N PHE A 875 15.50 -41.13 -5.91
CA PHE A 875 16.40 -40.25 -6.65
C PHE A 875 17.46 -41.04 -7.42
N TYR A 876 18.01 -42.10 -6.83
CA TYR A 876 18.97 -42.98 -7.52
C TYR A 876 18.34 -43.66 -8.74
N THR A 877 17.10 -44.13 -8.61
CA THR A 877 16.36 -44.75 -9.72
C THR A 877 16.05 -43.73 -10.82
N LEU A 878 15.57 -42.54 -10.47
CA LEU A 878 15.32 -41.46 -11.42
C LEU A 878 16.61 -41.06 -12.16
N HIS A 879 17.74 -41.01 -11.44
CA HIS A 879 19.05 -40.74 -12.01
C HIS A 879 19.48 -41.85 -12.99
N LYS A 880 19.35 -43.13 -12.60
CA LYS A 880 19.69 -44.28 -13.46
C LYS A 880 18.82 -44.39 -14.71
N LEU A 881 17.58 -43.91 -14.65
CA LEU A 881 16.66 -43.85 -15.79
C LEU A 881 16.88 -42.60 -16.67
N ASN A 882 17.87 -41.75 -16.37
CA ASN A 882 18.13 -40.48 -17.06
C ASN A 882 16.91 -39.55 -17.12
N ILE A 883 16.07 -39.60 -16.09
CA ILE A 883 14.89 -38.72 -15.95
C ILE A 883 15.10 -37.63 -14.90
N LEU A 884 16.16 -37.71 -14.08
CA LEU A 884 16.42 -36.73 -13.02
C LEU A 884 17.02 -35.42 -13.56
N ARG A 885 18.16 -35.48 -14.25
CA ARG A 885 18.94 -34.32 -14.72
C ARG A 885 18.61 -33.89 -16.14
N ILE A 886 18.51 -32.60 -16.40
CA ILE A 886 18.40 -32.00 -17.75
C ILE A 886 19.73 -32.14 -18.51
N SER A 887 19.74 -31.87 -19.82
CA SER A 887 21.01 -31.91 -20.57
C SER A 887 21.92 -30.74 -20.17
N VAL A 888 23.24 -30.89 -20.34
CA VAL A 888 24.20 -29.81 -20.06
C VAL A 888 23.92 -28.58 -20.93
N ASP A 889 23.47 -28.79 -22.17
CA ASP A 889 23.11 -27.71 -23.08
C ASP A 889 21.87 -26.95 -22.57
N ASP A 890 20.87 -27.66 -22.04
CA ASP A 890 19.67 -27.05 -21.43
C ASP A 890 20.01 -26.30 -20.13
N GLU A 891 20.92 -26.85 -19.31
CA GLU A 891 21.40 -26.24 -18.07
C GLU A 891 22.19 -24.94 -18.34
N ILE A 892 22.96 -24.90 -19.43
CA ILE A 892 23.68 -23.69 -19.86
C ILE A 892 22.72 -22.66 -20.49
N ALA A 893 21.71 -23.12 -21.25
CA ALA A 893 20.73 -22.23 -21.88
C ALA A 893 19.75 -21.61 -20.86
N GLY A 894 19.49 -22.30 -19.75
CA GLY A 894 18.50 -21.95 -18.74
C GLY A 894 17.11 -22.51 -19.07
N LEU A 895 16.44 -23.07 -18.06
CA LEU A 895 15.17 -23.77 -18.24
C LEU A 895 13.99 -22.93 -18.69
N ASP A 896 14.05 -21.61 -18.52
CA ASP A 896 13.06 -20.69 -19.07
C ASP A 896 13.01 -20.84 -20.61
N VAL A 897 14.18 -20.88 -21.25
CA VAL A 897 14.35 -21.00 -22.70
C VAL A 897 14.05 -22.41 -23.17
N SER A 898 14.64 -23.42 -22.50
CA SER A 898 14.59 -24.80 -22.98
C SER A 898 13.28 -25.53 -22.66
N SER A 899 12.57 -25.15 -21.59
CA SER A 899 11.36 -25.87 -21.13
C SER A 899 10.09 -25.02 -21.03
N HIS A 900 10.18 -23.68 -20.99
CA HIS A 900 9.02 -22.80 -20.76
C HIS A 900 8.72 -21.83 -21.91
N GLY A 901 9.41 -21.96 -23.04
CA GLY A 901 9.07 -21.27 -24.29
C GLY A 901 9.52 -19.81 -24.38
N GLY A 902 10.42 -19.37 -23.51
CA GLY A 902 11.00 -18.02 -23.54
C GLY A 902 11.64 -17.60 -22.22
N HIS A 903 12.49 -16.57 -22.24
CA HIS A 903 13.13 -16.05 -21.03
C HIS A 903 12.11 -15.47 -20.04
N ALA A 904 12.28 -15.69 -18.72
CA ALA A 904 11.46 -15.06 -17.70
C ALA A 904 11.56 -13.52 -17.69
N TYR A 905 12.63 -12.98 -18.29
CA TYR A 905 12.85 -11.55 -18.50
C TYR A 905 13.21 -11.30 -19.96
N VAL A 906 12.69 -10.22 -20.55
CA VAL A 906 13.12 -9.79 -21.89
C VAL A 906 14.53 -9.22 -21.78
N HIS A 907 15.54 -9.92 -22.28
CA HIS A 907 16.90 -9.40 -22.41
C HIS A 907 16.91 -8.27 -23.47
N THR A 908 17.10 -7.03 -23.03
CA THR A 908 17.57 -5.94 -23.91
C THR A 908 19.08 -6.08 -24.10
N GLU A 909 19.56 -5.97 -25.34
CA GLU A 909 20.96 -6.21 -25.79
C GLU A 909 22.08 -5.37 -25.11
N GLU A 910 21.82 -4.69 -24.00
CA GLU A 910 22.87 -3.99 -23.22
C GLU A 910 23.39 -4.76 -22.00
N ASP A 911 22.75 -5.86 -21.60
CA ASP A 911 23.26 -6.76 -20.55
C ASP A 911 23.63 -8.11 -21.16
N HIS A 912 24.80 -8.20 -21.79
CA HIS A 912 25.44 -9.50 -21.96
C HIS A 912 25.99 -9.97 -20.61
N PRO A 913 25.40 -10.98 -19.93
CA PRO A 913 26.19 -11.76 -18.99
C PRO A 913 27.33 -12.39 -19.81
N ARG A 914 28.58 -12.13 -19.44
CA ARG A 914 29.71 -12.84 -20.05
C ARG A 914 29.51 -14.33 -19.80
N PHE A 915 29.19 -15.09 -20.84
CA PHE A 915 28.99 -16.52 -20.76
C PHE A 915 30.36 -17.21 -20.67
N TYR A 916 30.43 -18.34 -19.96
CA TYR A 916 31.64 -19.16 -19.82
C TYR A 916 32.20 -19.62 -21.18
N ALA A 917 31.35 -19.69 -22.22
CA ALA A 917 31.74 -19.99 -23.59
C ALA A 917 32.73 -18.97 -24.20
N ASP A 918 32.72 -17.72 -23.72
CA ASP A 918 33.65 -16.67 -24.18
C ASP A 918 35.07 -16.87 -23.63
N TYR A 919 35.25 -17.61 -22.53
CA TYR A 919 36.56 -17.92 -21.97
C TYR A 919 37.31 -19.01 -22.75
N ILE A 920 36.59 -19.96 -23.36
CA ILE A 920 37.21 -21.05 -24.13
C ILE A 920 37.70 -20.54 -25.50
N ARG A 921 37.05 -19.53 -26.08
CA ARG A 921 37.49 -18.94 -27.37
C ARG A 921 38.77 -18.09 -27.30
N ILE A 922 39.25 -17.75 -26.10
CA ILE A 922 40.46 -16.92 -25.92
C ILE A 922 41.74 -17.77 -25.84
N GLN A 923 41.65 -19.10 -25.69
CA GLN A 923 42.85 -19.96 -25.69
C GLN A 923 43.25 -20.53 -27.05
N ASP A 924 42.38 -20.48 -28.07
CA ASP A 924 42.63 -21.13 -29.37
C ASP A 924 42.97 -20.16 -30.52
N ASN A 925 43.11 -18.86 -30.26
CA ASN A 925 43.53 -17.91 -31.30
C ASN A 925 44.71 -17.03 -30.84
N GLY A 926 45.92 -17.50 -31.16
CA GLY A 926 47.06 -16.61 -31.38
C GLY A 926 48.40 -17.06 -30.77
N SER A 927 48.80 -18.30 -31.06
CA SER A 927 50.17 -18.58 -31.53
C SER A 927 50.30 -18.25 -33.02
#